data_AF-A0A2N1ZZ67-F1
#
_entry.id   AF-A0A2N1ZZ67-F1
#
_cell.length_a   1.000
_cell.length_b   1.000
_cell.length_c   1.000
_cell.angle_alpha   90.00
_cell.angle_beta   90.00
_cell.angle_gamma   90.00
#
_symmetry.space_group_name_H-M   'P 1'
#
loop_
_entity.id
_entity.type
_entity.pdbx_description
1 polymer ?
#
loop_
_entity_poly.entity_id
_entity_poly.type
_entity_poly.pdbx_seq_one_letter_code
_entity_poly.pdbx_strand_id
1 'polypeptide(L)'
;MFGGLYNMLKIAQCSDQFFPVSDGVSRVVTAYARELSVIGNEVYVITPLVTQGYRGKLPYEILDYVALSLGSGAQSMATAAMLDVHYLTRVNAHTFDIVHAHSPGSAGAEAVRLADKSHAPLVGTFHTKYIREYMMNPKDERQNQLSKFFALDFFSRCDEIWVVNEEARSFLYEHDFEGSIEVFDNGTEPEEASAESRAKARETFHLAQSPALLFAGSLDHQKNLSNVFEAAAQLRQRGHDFQLLIAGSGPEEKHARTLARELGLLGTVRFLGQIADEALLSGLYAESTLCLFPMQRISAGLVVREAAVQGTPSLVIAGSMPADLIANGVNGLTCGDTPESMADAIADYLADPAAQAKMREQARSMAPVPWEKVISRVNARYEMLAGMDRALLRRKRGLFRKEMDKVDLTLQKRAMDMIWKFLTQDTQHLYPYAHSPQKPAFAPEREKKSLPRTTPEREGISSRAVNALLDAIHADEAAKAHEVMILRNGKVIAEANWAPYDSKLPHQLYSLSKSITATAVGMLVDEGLLDIDERLCDIFFDKAPESKTHPVQKMTVRMLLNMSTGTYFNEAGSAMGTDWERDFMHAPVKFEPGSAFDYNSMNTYMLAAIVRRKTGETLTDYLRPRLYEPLGIESYYWETCPNGTEKGGWGLSLTPESVAKIGQLYLNKGVWKTLFGEKRLISESWIDEATRPQIDTPKGEITYGYGHQIWMTARKGAFLFNGAFGQYMLAIPELNVLVVLFSGTSRLFAQGGVLDYVTNAFDDASDEPLPRDPRSQDALETTIAGLSARSRPPFYQAARKSVPLEEIAARLADRVYSFDTNIGGLMPFILQSVHNNFTTGIKQIVFSRAGKGRLAIEMVEGEYKHCFTLAEDCYTAATITQRGDVFEARVTVQTEISETGELSLHIAAHFIETPFTRLLRITLTGEDTIKIVFDEDPSIRAASEMLMELTGITRMEVVRNMMPLLKQERLQHTLRTFTTVTVQGKL
;
A
#
# COMPACT_ATOMS: atom_id res chain seq x y z
N MET A 1 -5.51 19.26 -63.62
CA MET A 1 -6.48 18.19 -63.27
C MET A 1 -5.73 16.90 -63.00
N PHE A 2 -5.37 16.68 -61.73
CA PHE A 2 -5.18 15.36 -61.11
C PHE A 2 -5.56 15.58 -59.64
N GLY A 3 -6.87 15.63 -59.39
CA GLY A 3 -7.41 15.56 -58.04
C GLY A 3 -7.29 14.11 -57.58
N GLY A 4 -6.28 13.84 -56.76
CA GLY A 4 -6.32 12.67 -55.88
C GLY A 4 -7.34 12.97 -54.79
N LEU A 5 -8.36 12.13 -54.68
CA LEU A 5 -9.27 12.12 -53.54
C LEU A 5 -8.44 11.86 -52.28
N TYR A 6 -8.18 12.89 -51.47
CA TYR A 6 -7.71 12.67 -50.09
C TYR A 6 -8.77 11.81 -49.40
N ASN A 7 -8.36 10.67 -48.83
CA ASN A 7 -9.27 9.86 -48.02
C ASN A 7 -9.55 10.65 -46.74
N MET A 8 -10.81 11.03 -46.54
CA MET A 8 -11.24 11.70 -45.31
C MET A 8 -11.00 10.77 -44.11
N LEU A 9 -10.11 11.16 -43.20
CA LEU A 9 -9.80 10.41 -41.99
C LEU A 9 -10.62 10.91 -40.79
N LYS A 10 -11.01 9.98 -39.91
CA LYS A 10 -11.54 10.27 -38.57
C LYS A 10 -10.42 10.23 -37.54
N ILE A 11 -10.09 11.38 -36.96
CA ILE A 11 -8.87 11.55 -36.15
C ILE A 11 -9.24 11.94 -34.72
N ALA A 12 -8.74 11.18 -33.75
CA ALA A 12 -8.83 11.50 -32.32
C ALA A 12 -7.53 12.16 -31.83
N GLN A 13 -7.61 13.42 -31.41
CA GLN A 13 -6.53 14.18 -30.77
C GLN A 13 -6.73 14.16 -29.24
N CYS A 14 -5.91 13.40 -28.52
CA CYS A 14 -6.04 13.19 -27.08
C CYS A 14 -5.00 14.03 -26.31
N SER A 15 -5.45 14.90 -25.40
CA SER A 15 -4.57 15.75 -24.60
C SER A 15 -5.14 16.02 -23.20
N ASP A 16 -4.30 15.93 -22.18
CA ASP A 16 -4.67 16.30 -20.80
C ASP A 16 -4.79 17.83 -20.62
N GLN A 17 -4.21 18.61 -21.53
CA GLN A 17 -4.29 20.06 -21.54
C GLN A 17 -4.86 20.56 -22.86
N PHE A 18 -5.96 21.30 -22.77
CA PHE A 18 -6.64 21.87 -23.92
C PHE A 18 -7.28 23.22 -23.58
N PHE A 19 -7.62 24.00 -24.61
CA PHE A 19 -8.18 25.34 -24.46
C PHE A 19 -9.37 25.36 -23.46
N PRO A 20 -9.42 26.33 -22.53
CA PRO A 20 -8.68 27.61 -22.49
C PRO A 20 -7.38 27.62 -21.67
N VAL A 21 -6.93 26.46 -21.18
CA VAL A 21 -5.60 26.33 -20.59
C VAL A 21 -4.58 26.44 -21.73
N SER A 22 -3.77 27.50 -21.73
CA SER A 22 -2.84 27.80 -22.83
C SER A 22 -1.41 27.50 -22.44
N ASP A 23 -0.86 26.43 -23.00
CA ASP A 23 0.55 26.07 -22.94
C ASP A 23 1.06 25.66 -24.34
N GLY A 24 2.33 25.28 -24.44
CA GLY A 24 2.91 24.88 -25.73
C GLY A 24 2.23 23.65 -26.33
N VAL A 25 1.78 22.70 -25.50
CA VAL A 25 1.11 21.48 -25.96
C VAL A 25 -0.29 21.79 -26.46
N SER A 26 -1.07 22.59 -25.71
CA SER A 26 -2.43 22.96 -26.08
C SER A 26 -2.46 23.71 -27.42
N ARG A 27 -1.49 24.60 -27.68
CA ARG A 27 -1.38 25.33 -28.96
C ARG A 27 -1.12 24.39 -30.14
N VAL A 28 -0.24 23.40 -29.95
CA VAL A 28 0.03 22.39 -30.97
C VAL A 28 -1.21 21.56 -31.26
N VAL A 29 -1.89 21.06 -30.22
CA VAL A 29 -3.12 20.25 -30.39
C VAL A 29 -4.22 21.07 -31.07
N THR A 30 -4.38 22.34 -30.72
CA THR A 30 -5.34 23.26 -31.36
C THR A 30 -5.00 23.49 -32.83
N ALA A 31 -3.73 23.73 -33.17
CA ALA A 31 -3.31 23.91 -34.55
C ALA A 31 -3.50 22.63 -35.37
N TYR A 32 -3.12 21.48 -34.83
CA TYR A 32 -3.39 20.17 -35.43
C TYR A 32 -4.88 19.99 -35.71
N ALA A 33 -5.74 20.22 -34.70
CA ALA A 33 -7.16 20.03 -34.86
C ALA A 33 -7.78 21.00 -35.88
N ARG A 34 -7.36 22.27 -35.89
CA ARG A 34 -7.85 23.29 -36.83
C ARG A 34 -7.45 22.96 -38.26
N GLU A 35 -6.17 22.79 -38.52
CA GLU A 35 -5.64 22.65 -39.87
C GLU A 35 -6.02 21.30 -40.50
N LEU A 36 -6.07 20.21 -39.73
CA LEU A 36 -6.56 18.92 -40.22
C LEU A 36 -8.03 19.00 -40.63
N SER A 37 -8.85 19.76 -39.91
CA SER A 37 -10.25 20.02 -40.30
C SER A 37 -10.35 20.89 -41.55
N VAL A 38 -9.48 21.89 -41.73
CA VAL A 38 -9.46 22.75 -42.93
C VAL A 38 -9.19 21.95 -44.20
N ILE A 39 -8.27 20.97 -44.15
CA ILE A 39 -7.98 20.10 -45.29
C ILE A 39 -9.01 18.97 -45.48
N GLY A 40 -10.08 18.94 -44.67
CA GLY A 40 -11.27 18.09 -44.88
C GLY A 40 -11.38 16.85 -43.99
N ASN A 41 -10.53 16.66 -42.98
CA ASN A 41 -10.65 15.53 -42.04
C ASN A 41 -11.71 15.77 -40.95
N GLU A 42 -12.25 14.68 -40.42
CA GLU A 42 -13.18 14.70 -39.29
C GLU A 42 -12.38 14.57 -37.98
N VAL A 43 -12.28 15.65 -37.21
CA VAL A 43 -11.39 15.72 -36.04
C VAL A 43 -12.16 15.84 -34.74
N TYR A 44 -11.75 15.04 -33.75
CA TYR A 44 -12.27 15.02 -32.40
C TYR A 44 -11.15 15.29 -31.40
N VAL A 45 -11.37 16.23 -30.49
CA VAL A 45 -10.44 16.50 -29.39
C VAL A 45 -10.97 15.84 -28.11
N ILE A 46 -10.20 14.89 -27.56
CA ILE A 46 -10.51 14.20 -26.30
C ILE A 46 -9.66 14.79 -25.19
N THR A 47 -10.32 15.39 -24.19
CA THR A 47 -9.66 16.18 -23.14
C THR A 47 -10.47 16.16 -21.85
N PRO A 48 -9.85 16.37 -20.67
CA PRO A 48 -10.59 16.66 -19.45
C PRO A 48 -11.53 17.86 -19.59
N LEU A 49 -12.67 17.80 -18.92
CA LEU A 49 -13.66 18.88 -18.82
C LEU A 49 -13.05 20.08 -18.09
N VAL A 50 -13.06 21.24 -18.74
CA VAL A 50 -12.63 22.52 -18.15
C VAL A 50 -13.86 23.40 -17.98
N THR A 51 -14.13 23.81 -16.74
CA THR A 51 -15.34 24.56 -16.35
C THR A 51 -15.18 26.08 -16.44
N GLN A 52 -14.01 26.57 -16.85
CA GLN A 52 -13.69 28.00 -16.95
C GLN A 52 -13.36 28.38 -18.40
N GLY A 53 -13.72 29.60 -18.82
CA GLY A 53 -13.43 30.20 -20.13
C GLY A 53 -14.44 29.87 -21.24
N TYR A 54 -14.48 30.71 -22.29
CA TYR A 54 -15.40 30.59 -23.43
C TYR A 54 -14.76 29.81 -24.58
N ARG A 55 -15.37 28.68 -24.97
CA ARG A 55 -15.00 27.88 -26.15
C ARG A 55 -15.95 28.27 -27.28
N GLY A 56 -15.50 29.10 -28.22
CA GLY A 56 -16.32 29.57 -29.34
C GLY A 56 -16.73 28.44 -30.30
N LYS A 57 -17.26 28.79 -31.49
CA LYS A 57 -17.49 27.81 -32.56
C LYS A 57 -16.14 27.34 -33.12
N LEU A 58 -15.88 26.04 -33.00
CA LEU A 58 -14.65 25.40 -33.49
C LEU A 58 -14.95 24.56 -34.72
N PRO A 59 -13.98 24.38 -35.64
CA PRO A 59 -14.15 23.55 -36.84
C PRO A 59 -14.05 22.04 -36.57
N TYR A 60 -13.92 21.63 -35.29
CA TYR A 60 -13.79 20.26 -34.81
C TYR A 60 -14.63 20.04 -33.55
N GLU A 61 -14.92 18.78 -33.21
CA GLU A 61 -15.74 18.43 -32.04
C GLU A 61 -14.87 18.16 -30.81
N ILE A 62 -15.36 18.58 -29.62
CA ILE A 62 -14.70 18.31 -28.34
C ILE A 62 -15.50 17.25 -27.58
N LEU A 63 -14.82 16.16 -27.21
CA LEU A 63 -15.35 15.08 -26.39
C LEU A 63 -14.67 15.11 -25.03
N ASP A 64 -15.25 15.84 -24.09
CA ASP A 64 -14.69 16.03 -22.76
C ASP A 64 -15.24 15.07 -21.69
N TYR A 65 -14.42 14.81 -20.67
CA TYR A 65 -14.77 13.92 -19.56
C TYR A 65 -14.40 14.51 -18.21
N VAL A 66 -15.13 14.12 -17.17
CA VAL A 66 -14.76 14.45 -15.78
C VAL A 66 -13.45 13.77 -15.42
N ALA A 67 -12.49 14.55 -14.91
CA ALA A 67 -11.21 14.05 -14.43
C ALA A 67 -11.05 14.35 -12.94
N LEU A 68 -10.56 13.37 -12.16
CA LEU A 68 -10.40 13.49 -10.71
C LEU A 68 -8.97 13.91 -10.37
N SER A 69 -8.81 15.05 -9.67
CA SER A 69 -7.50 15.52 -9.21
C SER A 69 -7.07 14.79 -7.93
N LEU A 70 -5.98 14.01 -8.01
CA LEU A 70 -5.42 13.24 -6.89
C LEU A 70 -4.32 14.00 -6.10
N GLY A 71 -4.27 15.34 -6.07
CA GLY A 71 -3.26 16.04 -5.24
C GLY A 71 -2.89 17.45 -5.69
N SER A 72 -1.91 18.05 -4.99
CA SER A 72 -1.36 19.37 -5.27
C SER A 72 -0.22 19.28 -6.28
N GLY A 73 -0.60 19.28 -7.55
CA GLY A 73 0.27 19.31 -8.72
C GLY A 73 -0.61 19.21 -9.96
N ALA A 74 -0.31 19.97 -11.01
CA ALA A 74 -1.21 20.11 -12.16
C ALA A 74 -1.43 18.82 -13.00
N GLN A 75 -0.89 17.66 -12.60
CA GLN A 75 -0.81 16.48 -13.48
C GLN A 75 -0.92 15.10 -12.79
N SER A 76 -1.57 14.98 -11.63
CA SER A 76 -2.05 13.67 -11.17
C SER A 76 -3.56 13.58 -11.34
N MET A 77 -4.04 13.59 -12.59
CA MET A 77 -5.44 13.27 -12.85
C MET A 77 -5.55 11.75 -13.01
N ALA A 78 -6.23 11.10 -12.06
CA ALA A 78 -6.64 9.72 -12.29
C ALA A 78 -7.75 9.69 -13.34
N THR A 79 -7.72 8.65 -14.17
CA THR A 79 -8.73 8.41 -15.20
C THR A 79 -10.12 8.22 -14.59
N ALA A 80 -10.97 9.21 -14.81
CA ALA A 80 -12.41 9.11 -14.61
C ALA A 80 -13.19 9.09 -15.95
N ALA A 81 -12.51 9.17 -17.11
CA ALA A 81 -13.12 8.98 -18.44
C ALA A 81 -13.93 7.67 -18.52
N MET A 82 -13.38 6.58 -17.97
CA MET A 82 -14.04 5.26 -17.90
C MET A 82 -15.20 5.17 -16.91
N LEU A 83 -15.38 6.20 -16.08
CA LEU A 83 -16.45 6.30 -15.08
C LEU A 83 -17.49 7.37 -15.47
N ASP A 84 -17.18 8.21 -16.46
CA ASP A 84 -18.07 9.23 -17.00
C ASP A 84 -18.96 8.63 -18.09
N VAL A 85 -20.13 8.15 -17.68
CA VAL A 85 -21.13 7.54 -18.57
C VAL A 85 -21.55 8.50 -19.70
N HIS A 86 -21.58 9.80 -19.45
CA HIS A 86 -21.96 10.79 -20.46
C HIS A 86 -20.89 10.93 -21.55
N TYR A 87 -19.63 11.04 -21.15
CA TYR A 87 -18.49 10.97 -22.07
C TYR A 87 -18.47 9.65 -22.84
N LEU A 88 -18.57 8.51 -22.14
CA LEU A 88 -18.51 7.19 -22.76
C LEU A 88 -19.60 7.02 -23.81
N THR A 89 -20.80 7.53 -23.58
CA THR A 89 -21.89 7.47 -24.57
C THR A 89 -21.55 8.26 -25.83
N ARG A 90 -20.99 9.46 -25.68
CA ARG A 90 -20.59 10.33 -26.81
C ARG A 90 -19.41 9.74 -27.58
N VAL A 91 -18.28 9.47 -26.91
CA VAL A 91 -17.07 8.95 -27.57
C VAL A 91 -17.30 7.58 -28.18
N ASN A 92 -18.15 6.74 -27.59
CA ASN A 92 -18.38 5.41 -28.12
C ASN A 92 -19.29 5.38 -29.36
N ALA A 93 -19.96 6.47 -29.69
CA ALA A 93 -20.70 6.63 -30.94
C ALA A 93 -19.78 6.80 -32.16
N HIS A 94 -18.47 7.02 -31.93
CA HIS A 94 -17.48 7.22 -32.97
C HIS A 94 -16.47 6.06 -33.03
N THR A 95 -15.87 5.90 -34.20
CA THR A 95 -14.69 5.06 -34.48
C THR A 95 -13.66 5.92 -35.17
N PHE A 96 -12.39 5.68 -34.89
CA PHE A 96 -11.29 6.50 -35.41
C PHE A 96 -10.42 5.70 -36.37
N ASP A 97 -9.88 6.38 -37.40
CA ASP A 97 -8.87 5.84 -38.30
C ASP A 97 -7.45 6.08 -37.75
N ILE A 98 -7.28 7.14 -36.95
CA ILE A 98 -6.03 7.46 -36.24
C ILE A 98 -6.37 7.96 -34.83
N VAL A 99 -5.61 7.49 -33.83
CA VAL A 99 -5.64 8.04 -32.49
C VAL A 99 -4.27 8.61 -32.15
N HIS A 100 -4.20 9.91 -31.88
CA HIS A 100 -2.97 10.62 -31.56
C HIS A 100 -3.04 11.18 -30.14
N ALA A 101 -2.15 10.70 -29.27
CA ALA A 101 -1.97 11.19 -27.92
C ALA A 101 -0.82 12.21 -27.82
N HIS A 102 -1.08 13.33 -27.15
CA HIS A 102 -0.10 14.37 -26.85
C HIS A 102 0.30 14.41 -25.37
N SER A 103 -0.16 13.45 -24.57
CA SER A 103 0.21 13.31 -23.16
C SER A 103 0.09 11.86 -22.70
N PRO A 104 0.97 11.36 -21.81
CA PRO A 104 0.88 10.00 -21.26
C PRO A 104 -0.08 9.89 -20.06
N GLY A 105 -0.76 10.97 -19.67
CA GLY A 105 -1.64 11.04 -18.50
C GLY A 105 -3.02 10.43 -18.75
N SER A 106 -4.08 11.08 -18.24
CA SER A 106 -5.44 10.53 -18.32
C SER A 106 -5.96 10.44 -19.76
N ALA A 107 -5.65 11.43 -20.59
CA ALA A 107 -5.98 11.41 -22.02
C ALA A 107 -5.13 10.39 -22.79
N GLY A 108 -3.89 10.13 -22.36
CA GLY A 108 -3.04 9.09 -22.93
C GLY A 108 -3.57 7.68 -22.67
N ALA A 109 -4.00 7.40 -21.44
CA ALA A 109 -4.64 6.14 -21.10
C ALA A 109 -5.95 5.91 -21.90
N GLU A 110 -6.73 6.98 -22.10
CA GLU A 110 -7.93 6.94 -22.92
C GLU A 110 -7.59 6.76 -24.41
N ALA A 111 -6.52 7.37 -24.92
CA ALA A 111 -6.04 7.17 -26.29
C ALA A 111 -5.70 5.70 -26.56
N VAL A 112 -5.05 5.01 -25.61
CA VAL A 112 -4.80 3.57 -25.71
C VAL A 112 -6.13 2.82 -25.86
N ARG A 113 -7.13 3.13 -25.03
CA ARG A 113 -8.45 2.49 -25.11
C ARG A 113 -9.16 2.76 -26.44
N LEU A 114 -9.10 3.98 -26.95
CA LEU A 114 -9.76 4.37 -28.20
C LEU A 114 -9.10 3.75 -29.43
N ALA A 115 -7.76 3.71 -29.46
CA ALA A 115 -6.99 2.99 -30.46
C ALA A 115 -7.34 1.51 -30.42
N ASP A 116 -7.45 0.98 -29.20
CA ASP A 116 -7.79 -0.41 -28.95
C ASP A 116 -9.20 -0.77 -29.45
N LYS A 117 -10.17 0.08 -29.17
CA LYS A 117 -11.56 -0.12 -29.59
C LYS A 117 -11.74 0.03 -31.10
N SER A 118 -11.07 1.02 -31.69
CA SER A 118 -11.23 1.34 -33.12
C SER A 118 -10.36 0.46 -34.03
N HIS A 119 -9.44 -0.33 -33.45
CA HIS A 119 -8.39 -1.03 -34.19
C HIS A 119 -7.58 -0.07 -35.07
N ALA A 120 -7.25 1.10 -34.51
CA ALA A 120 -6.56 2.19 -35.18
C ALA A 120 -5.11 2.31 -34.68
N PRO A 121 -4.17 2.80 -35.52
CA PRO A 121 -2.82 3.14 -35.08
C PRO A 121 -2.82 4.17 -33.94
N LEU A 122 -2.01 3.92 -32.93
CA LEU A 122 -1.74 4.84 -31.83
C LEU A 122 -0.44 5.61 -32.06
N VAL A 123 -0.57 6.92 -32.31
CA VAL A 123 0.56 7.85 -32.40
C VAL A 123 0.74 8.54 -31.05
N GLY A 124 1.97 8.64 -30.55
CA GLY A 124 2.30 9.38 -29.34
C GLY A 124 3.29 10.50 -29.60
N THR A 125 2.90 11.77 -29.42
CA THR A 125 3.87 12.87 -29.44
C THR A 125 4.54 13.03 -28.09
N PHE A 126 5.85 12.85 -28.07
CA PHE A 126 6.71 13.12 -26.94
C PHE A 126 7.14 14.59 -26.93
N HIS A 127 6.37 15.42 -26.23
CA HIS A 127 6.69 16.83 -26.03
C HIS A 127 7.86 17.00 -25.06
N THR A 128 8.76 17.94 -25.34
CA THR A 128 9.95 18.23 -24.52
C THR A 128 9.65 18.63 -23.07
N LYS A 129 8.42 19.05 -22.79
CA LYS A 129 7.87 19.24 -21.44
C LYS A 129 7.98 17.98 -20.57
N TYR A 130 7.77 16.80 -21.16
CA TYR A 130 7.69 15.53 -20.44
C TYR A 130 9.05 14.93 -20.07
N ILE A 131 10.11 15.26 -20.81
CA ILE A 131 11.50 14.94 -20.42
C ILE A 131 11.78 15.41 -18.99
N ARG A 132 11.20 16.54 -18.58
CA ARG A 132 11.51 17.16 -17.29
C ARG A 132 10.55 16.75 -16.20
N GLU A 133 9.27 16.73 -16.53
CA GLU A 133 8.20 16.36 -15.59
C GLU A 133 8.32 14.90 -15.16
N TYR A 134 8.75 14.01 -16.05
CA TYR A 134 8.85 12.58 -15.76
C TYR A 134 10.29 12.10 -15.52
N MET A 135 11.33 12.75 -16.05
CA MET A 135 12.70 12.18 -16.04
C MET A 135 13.77 13.02 -15.35
N MET A 136 13.55 14.30 -15.00
CA MET A 136 14.61 15.19 -14.50
C MET A 136 14.22 16.10 -13.31
N ASN A 137 13.13 15.83 -12.56
CA ASN A 137 12.67 16.72 -11.48
C ASN A 137 13.47 16.53 -10.15
N PRO A 138 14.35 17.44 -9.74
CA PRO A 138 15.32 17.18 -8.67
C PRO A 138 14.75 17.16 -7.24
N LYS A 139 13.44 17.43 -7.03
CA LYS A 139 12.84 17.55 -5.69
C LYS A 139 12.33 16.23 -5.10
N ASP A 140 12.13 15.18 -5.90
CA ASP A 140 11.68 13.87 -5.40
C ASP A 140 12.10 12.70 -6.33
N GLU A 141 13.26 12.09 -6.01
CA GLU A 141 13.86 10.98 -6.76
C GLU A 141 12.89 9.79 -6.97
N ARG A 142 11.95 9.57 -6.04
CA ARG A 142 11.00 8.44 -6.09
C ARG A 142 9.81 8.71 -7.00
N GLN A 143 9.25 9.92 -6.96
CA GLN A 143 8.15 10.29 -7.86
C GLN A 143 8.61 10.23 -9.32
N ASN A 144 9.86 10.62 -9.58
CA ASN A 144 10.48 10.56 -10.90
C ASN A 144 10.55 9.15 -11.48
N GLN A 145 10.96 8.15 -10.69
CA GLN A 145 11.10 6.78 -11.22
C GLN A 145 9.74 6.20 -11.64
N LEU A 146 8.68 6.48 -10.87
CA LEU A 146 7.34 6.00 -11.17
C LEU A 146 6.73 6.72 -12.39
N SER A 147 6.86 8.05 -12.40
CA SER A 147 6.47 8.93 -13.51
C SER A 147 7.18 8.53 -14.81
N LYS A 148 8.49 8.30 -14.75
CA LYS A 148 9.31 7.78 -15.84
C LYS A 148 8.82 6.43 -16.30
N PHE A 149 8.56 5.51 -15.38
CA PHE A 149 8.08 4.17 -15.70
C PHE A 149 6.75 4.19 -16.48
N PHE A 150 5.75 4.95 -16.03
CA PHE A 150 4.46 5.06 -16.70
C PHE A 150 4.55 5.75 -18.06
N ALA A 151 5.37 6.80 -18.18
CA ALA A 151 5.60 7.46 -19.45
C ALA A 151 6.27 6.50 -20.45
N LEU A 152 7.32 5.77 -20.03
CA LEU A 152 8.01 4.79 -20.87
C LEU A 152 7.07 3.65 -21.30
N ASP A 153 6.27 3.13 -20.37
CA ASP A 153 5.29 2.09 -20.67
C ASP A 153 4.22 2.58 -21.66
N PHE A 154 3.72 3.80 -21.50
CA PHE A 154 2.77 4.41 -22.45
C PHE A 154 3.36 4.50 -23.86
N PHE A 155 4.51 5.16 -24.02
CA PHE A 155 5.10 5.36 -25.35
C PHE A 155 5.52 4.02 -25.99
N SER A 156 5.85 3.00 -25.20
CA SER A 156 6.15 1.66 -25.73
C SER A 156 4.93 0.93 -26.33
N ARG A 157 3.72 1.41 -26.02
CA ARG A 157 2.46 0.93 -26.61
C ARG A 157 2.10 1.67 -27.89
N CYS A 158 2.73 2.81 -28.19
CA CYS A 158 2.51 3.53 -29.43
C CYS A 158 3.08 2.75 -30.62
N ASP A 159 2.34 2.79 -31.73
CA ASP A 159 2.78 2.25 -33.01
C ASP A 159 3.90 3.12 -33.58
N GLU A 160 3.76 4.45 -33.45
CA GLU A 160 4.75 5.45 -33.83
C GLU A 160 4.86 6.56 -32.78
N ILE A 161 6.08 7.03 -32.54
CA ILE A 161 6.37 8.10 -31.58
C ILE A 161 6.86 9.31 -32.35
N TRP A 162 6.22 10.45 -32.12
CA TRP A 162 6.61 11.71 -32.75
C TRP A 162 7.34 12.58 -31.76
N VAL A 163 8.41 13.22 -32.20
CA VAL A 163 9.18 14.19 -31.42
C VAL A 163 9.27 15.50 -32.17
N VAL A 164 9.42 16.58 -31.43
CA VAL A 164 9.37 17.94 -32.01
C VAL A 164 10.70 18.40 -32.62
N ASN A 165 11.79 17.67 -32.39
CA ASN A 165 13.14 17.93 -32.94
C ASN A 165 14.06 16.70 -32.81
N GLU A 166 15.26 16.83 -33.36
CA GLU A 166 16.28 15.77 -33.46
C GLU A 166 16.93 15.45 -32.10
N GLU A 167 17.03 16.42 -31.21
CA GLU A 167 17.59 16.22 -29.87
C GLU A 167 16.62 15.45 -28.97
N ALA A 168 15.30 15.68 -29.08
CA ALA A 168 14.31 14.86 -28.38
C ALA A 168 14.35 13.41 -28.86
N ARG A 169 14.63 13.18 -30.15
CA ARG A 169 14.89 11.84 -30.69
C ARG A 169 16.14 11.22 -30.07
N SER A 170 17.25 11.97 -30.08
CA SER A 170 18.52 11.53 -29.51
C SER A 170 18.40 11.21 -28.02
N PHE A 171 17.68 12.05 -27.28
CA PHE A 171 17.38 11.84 -25.87
C PHE A 171 16.62 10.54 -25.61
N LEU A 172 15.61 10.22 -26.44
CA LEU A 172 14.89 8.95 -26.32
C LEU A 172 15.81 7.75 -26.63
N TYR A 173 16.68 7.84 -27.63
CA TYR A 173 17.65 6.79 -27.93
C TYR A 173 18.71 6.60 -26.84
N GLU A 174 19.22 7.68 -26.24
CA GLU A 174 20.17 7.65 -25.12
C GLU A 174 19.57 7.01 -23.85
N HIS A 175 18.24 6.90 -23.78
CA HIS A 175 17.50 6.31 -22.67
C HIS A 175 16.83 4.98 -23.04
N ASP A 176 17.41 4.25 -24.00
CA ASP A 176 17.03 2.90 -24.43
C ASP A 176 15.57 2.77 -24.93
N PHE A 177 15.02 3.82 -25.54
CA PHE A 177 13.67 3.78 -26.08
C PHE A 177 13.58 2.94 -27.37
N GLU A 178 12.79 1.86 -27.36
CA GLU A 178 12.55 1.01 -28.53
C GLU A 178 11.28 1.45 -29.30
N GLY A 179 11.40 1.90 -30.56
CA GLY A 179 10.23 2.26 -31.39
C GLY A 179 10.57 3.01 -32.68
N SER A 180 9.58 3.21 -33.55
CA SER A 180 9.71 4.10 -34.71
C SER A 180 9.55 5.55 -34.23
N ILE A 181 10.65 6.29 -34.18
CA ILE A 181 10.67 7.69 -33.74
C ILE A 181 10.85 8.62 -34.94
N GLU A 182 9.85 9.46 -35.20
CA GLU A 182 9.82 10.41 -36.30
C GLU A 182 9.83 11.85 -35.80
N VAL A 183 10.55 12.73 -36.50
CA VAL A 183 10.66 14.16 -36.14
C VAL A 183 9.62 14.97 -36.89
N PHE A 184 8.69 15.60 -36.17
CA PHE A 184 7.70 16.54 -36.69
C PHE A 184 7.85 17.90 -36.00
N ASP A 185 8.43 18.86 -36.71
CA ASP A 185 8.61 20.22 -36.20
C ASP A 185 7.25 20.89 -35.90
N ASN A 186 7.22 21.70 -34.85
CA ASN A 186 6.06 22.56 -34.60
C ASN A 186 6.03 23.73 -35.60
N GLY A 187 4.82 24.04 -36.08
CA GLY A 187 4.61 25.20 -36.93
C GLY A 187 4.65 26.52 -36.15
N THR A 188 4.96 27.59 -36.87
CA THR A 188 4.91 28.99 -36.42
C THR A 188 4.09 29.77 -37.42
N GLU A 189 3.18 30.61 -36.93
CA GLU A 189 2.39 31.48 -37.80
C GLU A 189 3.32 32.45 -38.56
N PRO A 190 3.24 32.51 -39.90
CA PRO A 190 4.20 33.27 -40.71
C PRO A 190 3.85 34.76 -40.83
N GLU A 191 2.69 35.20 -40.33
CA GLU A 191 2.16 36.54 -40.58
C GLU A 191 2.77 37.61 -39.65
N GLU A 192 3.25 38.70 -40.26
CA GLU A 192 3.67 39.89 -39.53
C GLU A 192 2.46 40.59 -38.91
N ALA A 193 2.65 41.14 -37.71
CA ALA A 193 1.63 41.92 -37.03
C ALA A 193 1.22 43.14 -37.88
N SER A 194 -0.08 43.24 -38.17
CA SER A 194 -0.66 44.38 -38.88
C SER A 194 -0.40 45.70 -38.15
N ALA A 195 -0.44 46.82 -38.87
CA ALA A 195 -0.30 48.15 -38.27
C ALA A 195 -1.34 48.40 -37.15
N GLU A 196 -2.54 47.85 -37.30
CA GLU A 196 -3.61 47.88 -36.31
C GLU A 196 -3.25 47.07 -35.04
N SER A 197 -2.73 45.84 -35.21
CA SER A 197 -2.32 44.98 -34.09
C SER A 197 -1.18 45.62 -33.28
N ARG A 198 -0.21 46.22 -33.98
CA ARG A 198 0.88 47.01 -33.38
C ARG A 198 0.36 48.23 -32.62
N ALA A 199 -0.58 48.98 -33.20
CA ALA A 199 -1.19 50.14 -32.54
C ALA A 199 -1.98 49.73 -31.29
N LYS A 200 -2.77 48.66 -31.39
CA LYS A 200 -3.52 48.08 -30.27
C LYS A 200 -2.60 47.64 -29.14
N ALA A 201 -1.47 47.00 -29.44
CA ALA A 201 -0.47 46.62 -28.44
C ALA A 201 0.18 47.84 -27.78
N ARG A 202 0.57 48.86 -28.55
CA ARG A 202 1.11 50.12 -28.01
C ARG A 202 0.16 50.82 -27.06
N GLU A 203 -1.13 50.88 -27.42
CA GLU A 203 -2.16 51.51 -26.60
C GLU A 203 -2.47 50.69 -25.35
N THR A 204 -2.73 49.39 -25.51
CA THR A 204 -3.14 48.47 -24.44
C THR A 204 -2.04 48.32 -23.37
N PHE A 205 -0.77 48.27 -23.78
CA PHE A 205 0.36 48.06 -22.87
C PHE A 205 1.20 49.31 -22.63
N HIS A 206 0.79 50.46 -23.18
CA HIS A 206 1.43 51.78 -23.04
C HIS A 206 2.94 51.78 -23.38
N LEU A 207 3.31 51.31 -24.58
CA LEU A 207 4.70 50.98 -24.96
C LEU A 207 5.56 52.16 -25.48
N ALA A 208 5.13 53.41 -25.33
CA ALA A 208 5.63 54.52 -26.17
C ALA A 208 6.83 55.35 -25.65
N GLN A 209 7.43 55.02 -24.49
CA GLN A 209 8.42 55.92 -23.85
C GLN A 209 9.81 55.35 -23.60
N SER A 210 9.97 54.02 -23.48
CA SER A 210 11.27 53.38 -23.19
C SER A 210 11.37 52.01 -23.89
N PRO A 211 12.58 51.50 -24.20
CA PRO A 211 12.78 50.17 -24.80
C PRO A 211 12.06 49.06 -24.03
N ALA A 212 11.31 48.21 -24.74
CA ALA A 212 10.52 47.15 -24.13
C ALA A 212 11.25 45.80 -24.20
N LEU A 213 11.59 45.26 -23.03
CA LEU A 213 12.13 43.91 -22.86
C LEU A 213 10.97 42.98 -22.54
N LEU A 214 10.72 41.97 -23.38
CA LEU A 214 9.55 41.10 -23.25
C LEU A 214 9.95 39.69 -22.85
N PHE A 215 9.38 39.20 -21.75
CA PHE A 215 9.30 37.78 -21.46
C PHE A 215 7.88 37.28 -21.80
N ALA A 216 7.78 36.23 -22.61
CA ALA A 216 6.52 35.58 -22.96
C ALA A 216 6.57 34.07 -22.63
N GLY A 217 5.70 33.61 -21.75
CA GLY A 217 5.60 32.20 -21.37
C GLY A 217 4.99 31.95 -19.98
N SER A 218 4.85 30.68 -19.61
CA SER A 218 4.39 30.27 -18.28
C SER A 218 5.27 30.82 -17.16
N LEU A 219 4.68 31.24 -16.04
CA LEU A 219 5.44 31.71 -14.87
C LEU A 219 5.78 30.52 -13.96
N ASP A 220 6.84 29.81 -14.32
CA ASP A 220 7.37 28.66 -13.59
C ASP A 220 8.86 28.86 -13.25
N HIS A 221 9.36 28.14 -12.24
CA HIS A 221 10.75 28.27 -11.78
C HIS A 221 11.78 28.01 -12.90
N GLN A 222 11.44 27.20 -13.92
CA GLN A 222 12.37 26.80 -14.97
C GLN A 222 12.57 27.88 -16.03
N LYS A 223 11.69 28.88 -16.07
CA LYS A 223 11.84 30.08 -16.89
C LYS A 223 12.84 31.08 -16.32
N ASN A 224 13.50 30.75 -15.20
CA ASN A 224 14.60 31.50 -14.62
C ASN A 224 14.32 33.02 -14.50
N LEU A 225 13.09 33.36 -14.12
CA LEU A 225 12.65 34.75 -14.02
C LEU A 225 13.41 35.52 -12.93
N SER A 226 13.97 34.82 -11.93
CA SER A 226 14.84 35.43 -10.93
C SER A 226 16.04 36.12 -11.57
N ASN A 227 16.75 35.45 -12.48
CA ASN A 227 17.87 36.05 -13.20
C ASN A 227 17.43 37.25 -14.05
N VAL A 228 16.24 37.20 -14.65
CA VAL A 228 15.68 38.33 -15.43
C VAL A 228 15.42 39.54 -14.53
N PHE A 229 14.81 39.34 -13.36
CA PHE A 229 14.55 40.44 -12.43
C PHE A 229 15.84 40.99 -11.82
N GLU A 230 16.79 40.13 -11.44
CA GLU A 230 18.09 40.56 -10.91
C GLU A 230 18.90 41.32 -11.97
N ALA A 231 18.91 40.86 -13.23
CA ALA A 231 19.53 41.56 -14.34
C ALA A 231 18.87 42.93 -14.59
N ALA A 232 17.53 43.01 -14.53
CA ALA A 232 16.80 44.27 -14.63
C ALA A 232 17.16 45.24 -13.48
N ALA A 233 17.34 44.74 -12.26
CA ALA A 233 17.78 45.56 -11.13
C ALA A 233 19.18 46.15 -11.37
N GLN A 234 20.11 45.35 -11.90
CA GLN A 234 21.45 45.81 -12.26
C GLN A 234 21.42 46.85 -13.39
N LEU A 235 20.64 46.63 -14.46
CA LEU A 235 20.47 47.59 -15.55
C LEU A 235 19.96 48.95 -15.06
N ARG A 236 18.98 48.94 -14.15
CA ARG A 236 18.44 50.16 -13.55
C ARG A 236 19.46 50.86 -12.66
N GLN A 237 20.23 50.13 -11.86
CA GLN A 237 21.31 50.69 -11.04
C GLN A 237 22.40 51.34 -11.90
N ARG A 238 22.65 50.81 -13.11
CA ARG A 238 23.58 51.35 -14.10
C ARG A 238 23.00 52.53 -14.91
N GLY A 239 21.74 52.93 -14.64
CA GLY A 239 21.12 54.12 -15.25
C GLY A 239 20.48 53.90 -16.62
N HIS A 240 20.26 52.66 -17.06
CA HIS A 240 19.54 52.39 -18.30
C HIS A 240 18.03 52.58 -18.15
N ASP A 241 17.40 53.21 -19.14
CA ASP A 241 15.95 53.36 -19.23
C ASP A 241 15.34 52.22 -20.07
N PHE A 242 14.37 51.49 -19.51
CA PHE A 242 13.69 50.37 -20.16
C PHE A 242 12.41 49.99 -19.39
N GLN A 243 11.55 49.21 -20.03
CA GLN A 243 10.39 48.56 -19.40
C GLN A 243 10.48 47.05 -19.59
N LEU A 244 10.26 46.28 -18.51
CA LEU A 244 10.25 44.82 -18.53
C LEU A 244 8.81 44.30 -18.48
N LEU A 245 8.38 43.64 -19.54
CA LEU A 245 7.03 43.13 -19.74
C LEU A 245 7.01 41.62 -19.51
N ILE A 246 6.16 41.16 -18.60
CA ILE A 246 5.99 39.76 -18.26
C ILE A 246 4.60 39.32 -18.73
N ALA A 247 4.54 38.64 -19.89
CA ALA A 247 3.33 38.11 -20.49
C ALA A 247 3.20 36.60 -20.18
N GLY A 248 2.16 36.24 -19.42
CA GLY A 248 1.88 34.87 -18.99
C GLY A 248 1.36 34.79 -17.56
N SER A 249 1.01 33.57 -17.14
CA SER A 249 0.56 33.23 -15.79
C SER A 249 1.20 31.91 -15.37
N GLY A 250 1.22 31.62 -14.07
CA GLY A 250 1.76 30.35 -13.58
C GLY A 250 1.95 30.28 -12.07
N PRO A 251 2.35 29.10 -11.55
CA PRO A 251 2.49 28.86 -10.11
C PRO A 251 3.41 29.85 -9.38
N GLU A 252 4.44 30.35 -10.07
CA GLU A 252 5.45 31.26 -9.50
C GLU A 252 5.06 32.74 -9.56
N GLU A 253 3.86 33.08 -10.05
CA GLU A 253 3.46 34.47 -10.24
C GLU A 253 3.56 35.30 -8.95
N LYS A 254 3.14 34.75 -7.81
CA LYS A 254 3.22 35.42 -6.51
C LYS A 254 4.67 35.66 -6.09
N HIS A 255 5.55 34.69 -6.31
CA HIS A 255 6.97 34.79 -5.99
C HIS A 255 7.65 35.84 -6.89
N ALA A 256 7.43 35.76 -8.21
CA ALA A 256 7.94 36.73 -9.19
C ALA A 256 7.53 38.18 -8.86
N ARG A 257 6.25 38.41 -8.51
CA ARG A 257 5.75 39.74 -8.09
C ARG A 257 6.40 40.23 -6.79
N THR A 258 6.74 39.32 -5.88
CA THR A 258 7.39 39.65 -4.61
C THR A 258 8.86 40.01 -4.85
N LEU A 259 9.58 39.22 -5.63
CA LEU A 259 10.98 39.47 -5.99
C LEU A 259 11.15 40.80 -6.74
N ALA A 260 10.27 41.09 -7.71
CA ALA A 260 10.29 42.38 -8.41
C ALA A 260 10.07 43.58 -7.45
N ARG A 261 9.28 43.41 -6.38
CA ARG A 261 9.08 44.43 -5.35
C ARG A 261 10.33 44.60 -4.49
N GLU A 262 10.94 43.50 -4.03
CA GLU A 262 12.13 43.49 -3.19
C GLU A 262 13.34 44.11 -3.90
N LEU A 263 13.47 43.87 -5.20
CA LEU A 263 14.52 44.46 -6.05
C LEU A 263 14.23 45.94 -6.43
N GLY A 264 13.15 46.53 -5.92
CA GLY A 264 12.81 47.93 -6.17
C GLY A 264 12.33 48.23 -7.59
N LEU A 265 11.95 47.22 -8.38
CA LEU A 265 11.56 47.33 -9.79
C LEU A 265 10.12 47.79 -10.02
N LEU A 266 9.43 48.26 -8.98
CA LEU A 266 8.10 48.84 -9.09
C LEU A 266 8.12 50.03 -10.05
N GLY A 267 7.28 49.98 -11.08
CA GLY A 267 7.21 50.99 -12.16
C GLY A 267 8.04 50.63 -13.40
N THR A 268 9.06 49.77 -13.28
CA THR A 268 9.87 49.25 -14.39
C THR A 268 9.32 47.93 -14.94
N VAL A 269 8.80 47.06 -14.06
CA VAL A 269 8.24 45.75 -14.41
C VAL A 269 6.72 45.81 -14.51
N ARG A 270 6.15 45.23 -15.57
CA ARG A 270 4.71 45.09 -15.79
C ARG A 270 4.33 43.63 -16.04
N PHE A 271 3.46 43.10 -15.19
CA PHE A 271 2.86 41.79 -15.37
C PHE A 271 1.56 41.94 -16.16
N LEU A 272 1.54 41.43 -17.40
CA LEU A 272 0.44 41.57 -18.34
C LEU A 272 -0.62 40.48 -18.20
N GLY A 273 -0.30 39.40 -17.46
CA GLY A 273 -1.15 38.22 -17.37
C GLY A 273 -1.17 37.41 -18.66
N GLN A 274 -2.12 36.50 -18.78
CA GLN A 274 -2.28 35.66 -19.96
C GLN A 274 -2.91 36.45 -21.12
N ILE A 275 -2.23 36.47 -22.27
CA ILE A 275 -2.73 37.09 -23.51
C ILE A 275 -3.23 35.99 -24.44
N ALA A 276 -4.55 35.90 -24.61
CA ALA A 276 -5.17 34.89 -25.48
C ALA A 276 -5.41 35.36 -26.93
N ASP A 277 -5.38 36.68 -27.17
CA ASP A 277 -5.53 37.29 -28.49
C ASP A 277 -4.18 37.23 -29.25
N GLU A 278 -4.11 36.38 -30.28
CA GLU A 278 -2.90 36.15 -31.08
C GLU A 278 -2.43 37.42 -31.80
N ALA A 279 -3.35 38.24 -32.31
CA ALA A 279 -3.01 39.49 -32.98
C ALA A 279 -2.39 40.49 -31.99
N LEU A 280 -2.94 40.55 -30.77
CA LEU A 280 -2.39 41.38 -29.69
C LEU A 280 -1.00 40.91 -29.24
N LEU A 281 -0.77 39.59 -29.15
CA LEU A 281 0.53 39.02 -28.80
C LEU A 281 1.58 39.26 -29.89
N SER A 282 1.22 39.07 -31.17
CA SER A 282 2.09 39.40 -32.31
C SER A 282 2.45 40.89 -32.34
N GLY A 283 1.48 41.77 -32.06
CA GLY A 283 1.72 43.21 -31.89
C GLY A 283 2.70 43.49 -30.74
N LEU A 284 2.55 42.81 -29.60
CA LEU A 284 3.44 42.95 -28.44
C LEU A 284 4.89 42.53 -28.76
N TYR A 285 5.08 41.41 -29.45
CA TYR A 285 6.41 41.00 -29.92
C TYR A 285 7.01 42.06 -30.85
N ALA A 286 6.24 42.55 -31.83
CA ALA A 286 6.71 43.51 -32.83
C ALA A 286 7.14 44.86 -32.22
N GLU A 287 6.46 45.31 -31.17
CA GLU A 287 6.75 46.55 -30.46
C GLU A 287 7.82 46.39 -29.38
N SER A 288 8.21 45.16 -29.06
CA SER A 288 9.30 44.89 -28.13
C SER A 288 10.66 45.10 -28.80
N THR A 289 11.62 45.59 -28.03
CA THR A 289 13.00 45.82 -28.48
C THR A 289 13.81 44.53 -28.43
N LEU A 290 13.58 43.71 -27.40
CA LEU A 290 14.27 42.44 -27.20
C LEU A 290 13.34 41.44 -26.49
N CYS A 291 13.28 40.20 -26.98
CA CYS A 291 12.58 39.12 -26.29
C CYS A 291 13.55 38.35 -25.39
N LEU A 292 13.22 38.18 -24.12
CA LEU A 292 14.04 37.47 -23.14
C LEU A 292 13.55 36.02 -23.01
N PHE A 293 14.43 35.07 -23.32
CA PHE A 293 14.18 33.64 -23.19
C PHE A 293 15.32 32.97 -22.38
N PRO A 294 15.37 33.21 -21.06
CA PRO A 294 16.50 32.88 -20.17
C PRO A 294 16.52 31.39 -19.75
N MET A 295 16.07 30.48 -20.62
CA MET A 295 15.86 29.08 -20.27
C MET A 295 17.13 28.24 -20.56
N GLN A 296 17.62 27.52 -19.55
CA GLN A 296 18.91 26.81 -19.62
C GLN A 296 18.90 25.50 -20.44
N ARG A 297 17.75 24.85 -20.65
CA ARG A 297 17.66 23.52 -21.31
C ARG A 297 16.37 23.40 -22.14
N ILE A 298 16.30 22.36 -22.98
CA ILE A 298 15.15 21.78 -23.73
C ILE A 298 13.86 22.61 -23.81
N SER A 299 13.73 23.38 -24.88
CA SER A 299 12.48 23.93 -25.40
C SER A 299 12.61 24.08 -26.91
N ALA A 300 11.55 23.82 -27.68
CA ALA A 300 11.53 23.97 -29.14
C ALA A 300 11.64 25.44 -29.63
N GLY A 301 11.80 26.41 -28.71
CA GLY A 301 12.10 27.80 -29.06
C GLY A 301 10.98 28.51 -29.82
N LEU A 302 9.73 28.08 -29.69
CA LEU A 302 8.59 28.69 -30.41
C LEU A 302 8.53 30.21 -30.20
N VAL A 303 8.71 30.66 -28.96
CA VAL A 303 8.75 32.10 -28.60
C VAL A 303 9.85 32.86 -29.34
N VAL A 304 11.02 32.23 -29.54
CA VAL A 304 12.16 32.84 -30.26
C VAL A 304 11.83 33.00 -31.74
N ARG A 305 11.20 31.99 -32.35
CA ARG A 305 10.74 32.07 -33.75
C ARG A 305 9.57 33.04 -33.93
N GLU A 306 8.63 33.08 -32.99
CA GLU A 306 7.52 34.05 -32.97
C GLU A 306 8.05 35.49 -32.92
N ALA A 307 8.99 35.78 -32.02
CA ALA A 307 9.64 37.09 -31.95
C ALA A 307 10.40 37.42 -33.24
N ALA A 308 11.10 36.44 -33.82
CA ALA A 308 11.85 36.59 -35.06
C ALA A 308 10.97 36.96 -36.26
N VAL A 309 9.80 36.33 -36.42
CA VAL A 309 8.80 36.67 -37.45
C VAL A 309 8.40 38.15 -37.36
N GLN A 310 8.33 38.69 -36.14
CA GLN A 310 7.99 40.10 -35.92
C GLN A 310 9.18 41.06 -36.10
N GLY A 311 10.39 40.54 -36.32
CA GLY A 311 11.63 41.33 -36.40
C GLY A 311 12.19 41.74 -35.04
N THR A 312 11.89 40.96 -33.99
CA THR A 312 12.36 41.19 -32.63
C THR A 312 13.39 40.13 -32.27
N PRO A 313 14.67 40.50 -32.04
CA PRO A 313 15.69 39.56 -31.65
C PRO A 313 15.40 39.00 -30.26
N SER A 314 15.93 37.80 -29.99
CA SER A 314 15.84 37.17 -28.70
C SER A 314 17.20 37.11 -28.01
N LEU A 315 17.20 37.24 -26.68
CA LEU A 315 18.32 36.94 -25.81
C LEU A 315 18.09 35.59 -25.15
N VAL A 316 19.05 34.69 -25.32
CA VAL A 316 19.01 33.31 -24.84
C VAL A 316 20.27 32.98 -24.02
N ILE A 317 20.23 31.92 -23.22
CA ILE A 317 21.41 31.47 -22.49
C ILE A 317 22.35 30.74 -23.46
N ALA A 318 23.64 31.06 -23.43
CA ALA A 318 24.66 30.40 -24.24
C ALA A 318 24.71 28.90 -23.90
N GLY A 319 24.71 28.05 -24.95
CA GLY A 319 24.62 26.60 -24.79
C GLY A 319 23.22 26.06 -24.48
N SER A 320 22.19 26.91 -24.45
CA SER A 320 20.79 26.46 -24.46
C SER A 320 20.32 26.15 -25.89
N MET A 321 19.30 25.29 -26.07
CA MET A 321 18.83 24.89 -27.41
C MET A 321 18.39 26.05 -28.31
N PRO A 322 17.69 27.10 -27.82
CA PRO A 322 17.39 28.25 -28.66
C PRO A 322 18.63 29.02 -29.14
N ALA A 323 19.81 28.82 -28.52
CA ALA A 323 21.06 29.43 -28.97
C ALA A 323 21.51 28.91 -30.34
N ASP A 324 21.10 27.72 -30.76
CA ASP A 324 21.41 27.21 -32.11
C ASP A 324 20.70 28.00 -33.22
N LEU A 325 19.60 28.69 -32.87
CA LEU A 325 18.92 29.61 -33.77
C LEU A 325 19.60 31.00 -33.81
N ILE A 326 20.52 31.26 -32.89
CA ILE A 326 21.12 32.58 -32.64
C ILE A 326 22.61 32.60 -33.00
N ALA A 327 22.94 33.30 -34.08
CA ALA A 327 24.27 33.84 -34.28
C ALA A 327 24.43 35.10 -33.41
N ASN A 328 25.14 34.96 -32.29
CA ASN A 328 25.31 36.03 -31.30
C ASN A 328 25.81 37.33 -31.94
N GLY A 329 25.12 38.44 -31.68
CA GLY A 329 25.44 39.75 -32.26
C GLY A 329 24.98 39.95 -33.70
N VAL A 330 24.38 38.93 -34.33
CA VAL A 330 23.89 38.99 -35.73
C VAL A 330 22.37 38.98 -35.79
N ASN A 331 21.70 37.91 -35.36
CA ASN A 331 20.24 37.75 -35.42
C ASN A 331 19.58 37.64 -34.03
N GLY A 332 20.39 37.69 -32.97
CA GLY A 332 19.99 37.75 -31.57
C GLY A 332 21.21 37.78 -30.64
N LEU A 333 20.98 37.54 -29.35
CA LEU A 333 22.01 37.62 -28.30
C LEU A 333 22.12 36.31 -27.50
N THR A 334 23.33 35.97 -27.09
CA THR A 334 23.60 34.91 -26.13
C THR A 334 24.28 35.48 -24.89
N CYS A 335 23.93 35.02 -23.70
CA CYS A 335 24.56 35.42 -22.44
C CYS A 335 24.90 34.20 -21.56
N GLY A 336 25.75 34.38 -20.56
CA GLY A 336 25.95 33.39 -19.50
C GLY A 336 24.73 33.25 -18.60
N ASP A 337 24.68 32.17 -17.82
CA ASP A 337 23.57 31.86 -16.91
C ASP A 337 23.66 32.59 -15.57
N THR A 338 23.88 33.91 -15.63
CA THR A 338 24.00 34.78 -14.45
C THR A 338 23.30 36.10 -14.70
N PRO A 339 22.72 36.73 -13.66
CA PRO A 339 22.13 38.06 -13.77
C PRO A 339 23.10 39.10 -14.36
N GLU A 340 24.38 39.02 -13.99
CA GLU A 340 25.42 39.94 -14.45
C GLU A 340 25.64 39.82 -15.95
N SER A 341 25.86 38.60 -16.44
CA SER A 341 26.11 38.37 -17.88
C SER A 341 24.89 38.72 -18.73
N MET A 342 23.68 38.50 -18.22
CA MET A 342 22.44 38.91 -18.88
C MET A 342 22.31 40.43 -18.92
N ALA A 343 22.60 41.12 -17.81
CA ALA A 343 22.58 42.58 -17.74
C ALA A 343 23.62 43.20 -18.68
N ASP A 344 24.83 42.64 -18.75
CA ASP A 344 25.90 43.10 -19.65
C ASP A 344 25.47 42.99 -21.12
N ALA A 345 24.95 41.83 -21.53
CA ALA A 345 24.49 41.62 -22.90
C ALA A 345 23.32 42.54 -23.29
N ILE A 346 22.39 42.81 -22.36
CA ILE A 346 21.29 43.76 -22.59
C ILE A 346 21.81 45.20 -22.65
N ALA A 347 22.73 45.59 -21.76
CA ALA A 347 23.30 46.93 -21.72
C ALA A 347 24.06 47.25 -23.02
N ASP A 348 24.91 46.33 -23.49
CA ASP A 348 25.66 46.47 -24.73
C ASP A 348 24.74 46.60 -25.94
N TYR A 349 23.67 45.81 -25.98
CA TYR A 349 22.66 45.89 -27.01
C TYR A 349 21.89 47.23 -26.99
N LEU A 350 21.50 47.69 -25.80
CA LEU A 350 20.79 48.97 -25.64
C LEU A 350 21.67 50.19 -25.97
N ALA A 351 23.00 50.08 -25.84
CA ALA A 351 23.94 51.16 -26.09
C ALA A 351 24.19 51.45 -27.59
N ASP A 352 23.88 50.52 -28.50
CA ASP A 352 24.12 50.66 -29.94
C ASP A 352 22.84 50.54 -30.79
N PRO A 353 22.13 51.66 -31.06
CA PRO A 353 20.94 51.67 -31.91
C PRO A 353 21.15 51.14 -33.34
N ALA A 354 22.36 51.27 -33.89
CA ALA A 354 22.67 50.78 -35.24
C ALA A 354 22.79 49.25 -35.25
N ALA A 355 23.42 48.68 -34.22
CA ALA A 355 23.44 47.23 -34.01
C ALA A 355 22.03 46.69 -33.74
N GLN A 356 21.17 47.42 -33.01
CA GLN A 356 19.77 47.03 -32.79
C GLN A 356 19.01 46.92 -34.12
N ALA A 357 19.06 47.96 -34.96
CA ALA A 357 18.34 47.98 -36.24
C ALA A 357 18.80 46.84 -37.17
N LYS A 358 20.11 46.63 -37.27
CA LYS A 358 20.69 45.55 -38.08
C LYS A 358 20.29 44.17 -37.55
N MET A 359 20.32 43.98 -36.23
CA MET A 359 19.96 42.70 -35.61
C MET A 359 18.46 42.40 -35.75
N ARG A 360 17.60 43.42 -35.70
CA ARG A 360 16.16 43.28 -35.95
C ARG A 360 15.84 42.84 -37.38
N GLU A 361 16.57 43.38 -38.36
CA GLU A 361 16.46 42.94 -39.75
C GLU A 361 16.92 41.48 -39.89
N GLN A 362 18.07 41.14 -39.30
CA GLN A 362 18.64 39.80 -39.36
C GLN A 362 17.89 38.76 -38.53
N ALA A 363 17.15 39.15 -37.49
CA ALA A 363 16.28 38.24 -36.74
C ALA A 363 15.30 37.52 -37.68
N ARG A 364 14.81 38.21 -38.71
CA ARG A 364 13.89 37.68 -39.73
C ARG A 364 14.52 36.63 -40.66
N SER A 365 15.85 36.47 -40.63
CA SER A 365 16.52 35.38 -41.36
C SER A 365 16.20 34.00 -40.79
N MET A 366 15.66 33.92 -39.56
CA MET A 366 15.11 32.70 -39.00
C MET A 366 13.81 32.34 -39.74
N ALA A 367 13.89 31.36 -40.64
CA ALA A 367 12.74 30.96 -41.46
C ALA A 367 11.57 30.45 -40.60
N PRO A 368 10.34 30.98 -40.77
CA PRO A 368 9.16 30.38 -40.15
C PRO A 368 8.89 29.01 -40.74
N VAL A 369 8.25 28.14 -39.96
CA VAL A 369 7.75 26.84 -40.41
C VAL A 369 6.23 26.92 -40.49
N PRO A 370 5.61 27.17 -41.65
CA PRO A 370 4.16 27.33 -41.72
C PRO A 370 3.41 26.05 -41.30
N TRP A 371 2.33 26.22 -40.54
CA TRP A 371 1.49 25.09 -40.11
C TRP A 371 0.95 24.26 -41.28
N GLU A 372 0.60 24.89 -42.41
CA GLU A 372 0.18 24.21 -43.63
C GLU A 372 1.20 23.15 -44.10
N LYS A 373 2.50 23.48 -44.07
CA LYS A 373 3.58 22.57 -44.48
C LYS A 373 3.76 21.42 -43.50
N VAL A 374 3.66 21.70 -42.20
CA VAL A 374 3.72 20.68 -41.14
C VAL A 374 2.55 19.71 -41.28
N ILE A 375 1.34 20.23 -41.42
CA ILE A 375 0.10 19.46 -41.44
C ILE A 375 -0.04 18.64 -42.72
N SER A 376 0.47 19.13 -43.84
CA SER A 376 0.57 18.34 -45.07
C SER A 376 1.41 17.07 -44.87
N ARG A 377 2.54 17.18 -44.16
CA ARG A 377 3.40 16.02 -43.83
C ARG A 377 2.74 15.10 -42.79
N VAL A 378 2.09 15.66 -41.79
CA VAL A 378 1.31 14.92 -40.77
C VAL A 378 0.20 14.10 -41.43
N ASN A 379 -0.60 14.72 -42.30
CA ASN A 379 -1.71 14.06 -42.98
C ASN A 379 -1.24 12.91 -43.87
N ALA A 380 -0.17 13.13 -44.65
CA ALA A 380 0.42 12.08 -45.48
C ALA A 380 0.93 10.89 -44.64
N ARG A 381 1.46 11.13 -43.44
CA ARG A 381 1.86 10.05 -42.52
C ARG A 381 0.67 9.34 -41.91
N TYR A 382 -0.38 10.06 -41.54
CA TYR A 382 -1.63 9.45 -41.06
C TYR A 382 -2.29 8.56 -42.11
N GLU A 383 -2.35 8.97 -43.37
CA GLU A 383 -2.88 8.14 -44.45
C GLU A 383 -2.09 6.84 -44.61
N MET A 384 -0.75 6.92 -44.50
CA MET A 384 0.11 5.75 -44.53
C MET A 384 -0.16 4.81 -43.33
N LEU A 385 -0.26 5.36 -42.12
CA LEU A 385 -0.52 4.58 -40.91
C LEU A 385 -1.91 3.93 -40.93
N ALA A 386 -2.94 4.66 -41.35
CA ALA A 386 -4.31 4.17 -41.47
C ALA A 386 -4.43 3.04 -42.51
N GLY A 387 -3.55 3.02 -43.53
CA GLY A 387 -3.48 1.99 -44.56
C GLY A 387 -2.68 0.74 -44.20
N MET A 388 -2.05 0.66 -43.02
CA MET A 388 -1.27 -0.51 -42.60
C MET A 388 -2.17 -1.72 -42.29
N ASP A 389 -1.71 -2.93 -42.61
CA ASP A 389 -2.44 -4.16 -42.29
C ASP A 389 -2.69 -4.27 -40.78
N ARG A 390 -3.96 -4.39 -40.40
CA ARG A 390 -4.40 -4.50 -39.00
C ARG A 390 -3.80 -5.70 -38.28
N ALA A 391 -3.35 -6.74 -39.00
CA ALA A 391 -2.61 -7.87 -38.44
C ALA A 391 -1.17 -7.53 -38.02
N LEU A 392 -0.56 -6.49 -38.61
CA LEU A 392 0.76 -5.96 -38.23
C LEU A 392 0.70 -5.04 -37.00
N LEU A 393 -0.47 -4.47 -36.67
CA LEU A 393 -0.75 -3.73 -35.43
C LEU A 393 -0.86 -4.66 -34.21
N ARG A 394 0.01 -5.70 -34.11
CA ARG A 394 0.12 -6.56 -32.93
C ARG A 394 0.51 -5.68 -31.74
N ARG A 395 -0.47 -5.39 -30.88
CA ARG A 395 -0.30 -4.47 -29.74
C ARG A 395 0.93 -4.83 -28.91
N LYS A 396 1.86 -3.89 -28.85
CA LYS A 396 3.06 -3.99 -28.01
C LYS A 396 2.60 -4.05 -26.56
N ARG A 397 3.01 -5.10 -25.84
CA ARG A 397 2.51 -5.44 -24.50
C ARG A 397 2.99 -4.49 -23.38
N GLY A 398 3.76 -3.46 -23.69
CA GLY A 398 4.36 -2.53 -22.73
C GLY A 398 5.61 -3.09 -22.04
N LEU A 399 6.51 -2.21 -21.57
CA LEU A 399 7.68 -2.58 -20.75
C LEU A 399 7.27 -3.25 -19.43
N PHE A 400 6.15 -2.83 -18.84
CA PHE A 400 5.62 -3.43 -17.60
C PHE A 400 5.35 -4.93 -17.76
N ARG A 401 4.80 -5.36 -18.90
CA ARG A 401 4.47 -6.77 -19.12
C ARG A 401 5.69 -7.63 -19.50
N LYS A 402 6.67 -7.08 -20.21
CA LYS A 402 7.95 -7.76 -20.53
C LYS A 402 8.79 -8.04 -19.26
N GLU A 403 8.79 -7.14 -18.29
CA GLU A 403 9.42 -7.38 -16.98
C GLU A 403 8.56 -8.28 -16.09
N MET A 404 7.22 -8.16 -16.15
CA MET A 404 6.32 -9.10 -15.47
C MET A 404 6.38 -10.54 -16.02
N ASP A 405 6.69 -10.75 -17.30
CA ASP A 405 6.83 -12.09 -17.90
C ASP A 405 8.05 -12.86 -17.35
N LYS A 406 8.96 -12.21 -16.62
CA LYS A 406 10.07 -12.85 -15.88
C LYS A 406 9.66 -13.33 -14.47
N VAL A 407 8.42 -13.08 -14.03
CA VAL A 407 7.93 -13.33 -12.67
C VAL A 407 6.66 -14.19 -12.71
N ASP A 408 6.56 -15.19 -11.82
CA ASP A 408 5.52 -16.23 -11.82
C ASP A 408 4.07 -15.66 -11.83
N LEU A 409 3.32 -15.97 -12.89
CA LEU A 409 2.06 -15.34 -13.31
C LEU A 409 0.80 -15.73 -12.50
N THR A 410 0.85 -16.76 -11.65
CA THR A 410 -0.36 -17.28 -10.99
C THR A 410 -0.69 -16.58 -9.66
N LEU A 411 0.33 -16.35 -8.83
CA LEU A 411 0.15 -15.78 -7.49
C LEU A 411 -0.20 -14.29 -7.53
N GLN A 412 0.41 -13.53 -8.44
CA GLN A 412 0.16 -12.09 -8.57
C GLN A 412 -1.20 -11.76 -9.17
N LYS A 413 -1.75 -12.60 -10.06
CA LYS A 413 -3.12 -12.45 -10.56
C LYS A 413 -4.14 -12.62 -9.42
N ARG A 414 -3.92 -13.61 -8.56
CA ARG A 414 -4.76 -13.85 -7.37
C ARG A 414 -4.57 -12.76 -6.32
N ALA A 415 -3.36 -12.23 -6.15
CA ALA A 415 -3.10 -11.06 -5.30
C ALA A 415 -3.83 -9.82 -5.80
N MET A 416 -3.82 -9.56 -7.12
CA MET A 416 -4.51 -8.44 -7.72
C MET A 416 -6.04 -8.58 -7.64
N ASP A 417 -6.56 -9.79 -7.83
CA ASP A 417 -7.98 -10.12 -7.62
C ASP A 417 -8.40 -9.91 -6.17
N MET A 418 -7.55 -10.32 -5.21
CA MET A 418 -7.77 -10.08 -3.78
C MET A 418 -7.78 -8.58 -3.47
N ILE A 419 -6.81 -7.80 -3.99
CA ILE A 419 -6.78 -6.33 -3.86
C ILE A 419 -8.02 -5.69 -4.49
N TRP A 420 -8.44 -6.15 -5.67
CA TRP A 420 -9.63 -5.65 -6.35
C TRP A 420 -10.89 -5.90 -5.50
N LYS A 421 -11.06 -7.11 -4.98
CA LYS A 421 -12.17 -7.47 -4.09
C LYS A 421 -12.17 -6.66 -2.78
N PHE A 422 -10.99 -6.36 -2.23
CA PHE A 422 -10.86 -5.41 -1.13
C PHE A 422 -11.36 -4.00 -1.51
N LEU A 423 -10.97 -3.50 -2.68
CA LEU A 423 -11.38 -2.18 -3.17
C LEU A 423 -12.88 -2.11 -3.49
N THR A 424 -13.48 -3.20 -3.97
CA THR A 424 -14.92 -3.29 -4.28
C THR A 424 -15.77 -3.76 -3.08
N GLN A 425 -15.17 -3.95 -1.90
CA GLN A 425 -15.83 -4.45 -0.69
C GLN A 425 -16.49 -5.84 -0.84
N ASP A 426 -16.00 -6.66 -1.78
CA ASP A 426 -16.43 -8.05 -1.94
C ASP A 426 -15.62 -8.97 -1.01
N THR A 427 -15.86 -8.83 0.30
CA THR A 427 -15.15 -9.58 1.34
C THR A 427 -15.55 -11.06 1.37
N GLN A 428 -16.73 -11.42 0.86
CA GLN A 428 -17.24 -12.80 0.88
C GLN A 428 -16.54 -13.72 -0.11
N HIS A 429 -16.00 -13.16 -1.20
CA HIS A 429 -15.30 -13.92 -2.24
C HIS A 429 -13.80 -13.64 -2.26
N LEU A 430 -13.25 -13.13 -1.15
CA LEU A 430 -11.85 -12.73 -1.07
C LEU A 430 -10.90 -13.88 -1.39
N TYR A 431 -11.17 -15.06 -0.84
CA TYR A 431 -10.37 -16.25 -1.08
C TYR A 431 -10.90 -17.04 -2.29
N PRO A 432 -10.04 -17.78 -3.00
CA PRO A 432 -10.44 -18.53 -4.20
C PRO A 432 -11.23 -19.80 -3.88
N TYR A 433 -11.49 -20.09 -2.60
CA TYR A 433 -12.25 -21.23 -2.12
C TYR A 433 -13.33 -20.79 -1.13
N ALA A 434 -14.44 -21.52 -1.11
CA ALA A 434 -15.56 -21.24 -0.22
C ALA A 434 -15.17 -21.49 1.25
N HIS A 435 -15.80 -20.72 2.14
CA HIS A 435 -15.78 -21.02 3.57
C HIS A 435 -16.46 -22.36 3.84
N SER A 436 -15.84 -23.16 4.70
CA SER A 436 -16.47 -24.31 5.34
C SER A 436 -16.44 -24.06 6.84
N PRO A 437 -17.55 -24.22 7.58
CA PRO A 437 -17.54 -24.09 9.03
C PRO A 437 -16.62 -25.17 9.60
N GLN A 438 -15.67 -24.75 10.43
CA GLN A 438 -14.69 -25.67 11.01
C GLN A 438 -14.74 -25.65 12.54
N LYS A 439 -14.99 -24.49 13.16
CA LYS A 439 -14.86 -24.29 14.61
C LYS A 439 -16.19 -24.52 15.35
N PRO A 440 -16.35 -25.62 16.10
CA PRO A 440 -17.53 -25.82 16.96
C PRO A 440 -17.45 -24.99 18.25
N ALA A 441 -18.55 -24.93 18.99
CA ALA A 441 -18.56 -24.45 20.37
C ALA A 441 -17.78 -25.42 21.27
N PHE A 442 -16.88 -24.90 22.12
CA PHE A 442 -16.17 -25.73 23.09
C PHE A 442 -17.00 -25.98 24.34
N ALA A 443 -16.81 -27.16 24.94
CA ALA A 443 -17.41 -27.54 26.21
C ALA A 443 -16.35 -27.42 27.33
N PRO A 444 -16.38 -26.37 28.17
CA PRO A 444 -15.32 -26.08 29.15
C PRO A 444 -15.13 -27.16 30.22
N GLU A 445 -16.14 -28.00 30.48
CA GLU A 445 -16.05 -29.06 31.51
C GLU A 445 -15.37 -30.34 31.02
N ARG A 446 -15.02 -30.44 29.73
CA ARG A 446 -14.44 -31.68 29.18
C ARG A 446 -13.01 -31.93 29.65
N GLU A 447 -12.18 -30.91 29.83
CA GLU A 447 -10.78 -31.13 30.16
C GLU A 447 -10.54 -31.23 31.67
N LYS A 448 -10.06 -32.39 32.12
CA LYS A 448 -9.70 -32.61 33.52
C LYS A 448 -8.30 -32.04 33.80
N LYS A 449 -8.26 -31.16 34.81
CA LYS A 449 -7.02 -30.72 35.47
C LYS A 449 -6.33 -31.93 36.11
N SER A 450 -5.22 -32.38 35.53
CA SER A 450 -4.52 -33.62 35.94
C SER A 450 -3.09 -33.38 36.43
N LEU A 451 -2.49 -32.22 36.14
CA LEU A 451 -1.21 -31.85 36.72
C LEU A 451 -1.35 -31.57 38.24
N PRO A 452 -0.45 -32.11 39.08
CA PRO A 452 -0.48 -31.84 40.51
C PRO A 452 -0.21 -30.37 40.81
N ARG A 453 -0.98 -29.77 41.71
CA ARG A 453 -0.82 -28.39 42.18
C ARG A 453 -0.16 -28.35 43.56
N THR A 454 0.73 -27.39 43.77
CA THR A 454 1.48 -27.21 45.03
C THR A 454 1.81 -25.74 45.24
N THR A 455 2.30 -25.37 46.42
CA THR A 455 2.76 -23.99 46.66
C THR A 455 4.16 -23.79 46.08
N PRO A 456 4.52 -22.57 45.65
CA PRO A 456 5.88 -22.26 45.20
C PRO A 456 6.96 -22.72 46.18
N GLU A 457 6.78 -22.48 47.49
CA GLU A 457 7.80 -22.76 48.51
C GLU A 457 8.15 -24.25 48.57
N ARG A 458 7.16 -25.12 48.38
CA ARG A 458 7.37 -26.57 48.41
C ARG A 458 8.26 -27.07 47.27
N GLU A 459 8.36 -26.29 46.19
CA GLU A 459 9.20 -26.60 45.03
C GLU A 459 10.41 -25.65 44.93
N GLY A 460 10.78 -24.99 46.04
CA GLY A 460 12.01 -24.21 46.10
C GLY A 460 11.91 -22.80 45.51
N ILE A 461 10.71 -22.30 45.24
CA ILE A 461 10.46 -20.96 44.67
C ILE A 461 9.67 -20.11 45.67
N SER A 462 10.01 -18.83 45.83
CA SER A 462 9.25 -17.95 46.74
C SER A 462 7.95 -17.48 46.10
N SER A 463 6.80 -17.54 46.81
CA SER A 463 5.56 -16.90 46.34
C SER A 463 5.74 -15.41 46.08
N ARG A 464 6.70 -14.74 46.75
CA ARG A 464 7.02 -13.33 46.49
C ARG A 464 7.61 -13.12 45.10
N ALA A 465 8.47 -14.03 44.65
CA ALA A 465 9.08 -13.96 43.32
C ALA A 465 8.01 -14.17 42.22
N VAL A 466 7.12 -15.15 42.42
CA VAL A 466 5.98 -15.36 41.52
C VAL A 466 5.03 -14.16 41.51
N ASN A 467 4.74 -13.57 42.67
CA ASN A 467 3.91 -12.38 42.75
C ASN A 467 4.54 -11.20 41.99
N ALA A 468 5.83 -10.94 42.21
CA ALA A 468 6.56 -9.87 41.51
C ALA A 468 6.58 -10.10 39.99
N LEU A 469 6.67 -11.35 39.53
CA LEU A 469 6.55 -11.70 38.12
C LEU A 469 5.17 -11.34 37.56
N LEU A 470 4.08 -11.73 38.23
CA LEU A 470 2.72 -11.40 37.79
C LEU A 470 2.48 -9.89 37.78
N ASP A 471 2.97 -9.17 38.80
CA ASP A 471 2.89 -7.71 38.86
C ASP A 471 3.63 -7.06 37.70
N ALA A 472 4.84 -7.53 37.36
CA ALA A 472 5.62 -7.03 36.23
C ALA A 472 4.91 -7.28 34.89
N ILE A 473 4.35 -8.47 34.69
CA ILE A 473 3.56 -8.80 33.48
C ILE A 473 2.31 -7.92 33.40
N HIS A 474 1.59 -7.73 34.50
CA HIS A 474 0.37 -6.92 34.52
C HIS A 474 0.63 -5.42 34.35
N ALA A 475 1.77 -4.93 34.82
CA ALA A 475 2.19 -3.54 34.64
C ALA A 475 2.68 -3.23 33.22
N ASP A 476 3.17 -4.23 32.48
CA ASP A 476 3.62 -4.08 31.09
C ASP A 476 2.43 -4.01 30.12
N GLU A 477 2.10 -2.81 29.66
CA GLU A 477 1.02 -2.57 28.68
C GLU A 477 1.21 -3.31 27.35
N ALA A 478 2.45 -3.71 27.01
CA ALA A 478 2.75 -4.47 25.80
C ALA A 478 2.58 -5.98 25.98
N ALA A 479 2.56 -6.49 27.23
CA ALA A 479 2.45 -7.92 27.52
C ALA A 479 1.07 -8.48 27.16
N LYS A 480 0.01 -7.72 27.46
CA LYS A 480 -1.39 -8.07 27.19
C LYS A 480 -1.71 -9.53 27.52
N ALA A 481 -1.31 -9.95 28.72
CA ALA A 481 -1.45 -11.32 29.17
C ALA A 481 -2.92 -11.69 29.34
N HIS A 482 -3.25 -12.92 28.94
CA HIS A 482 -4.56 -13.53 29.07
C HIS A 482 -4.51 -14.63 30.12
N GLU A 483 -3.51 -15.51 30.03
CA GLU A 483 -3.40 -16.71 30.85
C GLU A 483 -1.93 -17.05 31.09
N VAL A 484 -1.58 -17.46 32.30
CA VAL A 484 -0.24 -17.97 32.63
C VAL A 484 -0.34 -19.23 33.48
N MET A 485 0.53 -20.18 33.21
CA MET A 485 0.71 -21.38 34.02
C MET A 485 2.21 -21.65 34.22
N ILE A 486 2.62 -21.76 35.47
CA ILE A 486 4.01 -21.94 35.88
C ILE A 486 4.14 -23.29 36.58
N LEU A 487 5.04 -24.14 36.09
CA LEU A 487 5.37 -25.41 36.69
C LEU A 487 6.83 -25.41 37.16
N ARG A 488 7.06 -26.14 38.24
CA ARG A 488 8.39 -26.56 38.71
C ARG A 488 8.31 -28.03 39.09
N ASN A 489 9.29 -28.83 38.68
CA ASN A 489 9.35 -30.26 38.99
C ASN A 489 8.08 -31.06 38.58
N GLY A 490 7.47 -30.69 37.45
CA GLY A 490 6.24 -31.31 36.96
C GLY A 490 4.97 -31.00 37.75
N LYS A 491 5.00 -30.00 38.65
CA LYS A 491 3.84 -29.55 39.43
C LYS A 491 3.55 -28.08 39.14
N VAL A 492 2.27 -27.74 39.08
CA VAL A 492 1.81 -26.35 38.92
C VAL A 492 2.01 -25.61 40.24
N ILE A 493 2.86 -24.59 40.23
CA ILE A 493 3.14 -23.73 41.39
C ILE A 493 2.34 -22.42 41.37
N ALA A 494 1.89 -22.00 40.19
CA ALA A 494 0.96 -20.89 40.01
C ALA A 494 0.24 -21.01 38.66
N GLU A 495 -1.04 -20.62 38.63
CA GLU A 495 -1.83 -20.43 37.41
C GLU A 495 -2.72 -19.21 37.59
N ALA A 496 -2.82 -18.35 36.59
CA ALA A 496 -3.60 -17.11 36.67
C ALA A 496 -4.24 -16.75 35.33
N ASN A 497 -5.45 -16.19 35.41
CA ASN A 497 -6.19 -15.69 34.25
C ASN A 497 -6.42 -14.20 34.45
N TRP A 498 -6.12 -13.40 33.43
CA TRP A 498 -6.53 -12.02 33.39
C TRP A 498 -7.99 -11.98 32.95
N ALA A 499 -8.90 -11.55 33.83
CA ALA A 499 -10.32 -11.48 33.49
C ALA A 499 -10.53 -10.67 32.18
N PRO A 500 -11.28 -11.18 31.19
CA PRO A 500 -12.26 -12.26 31.32
C PRO A 500 -11.85 -13.62 30.75
N TYR A 501 -10.56 -13.84 30.48
CA TYR A 501 -10.06 -15.10 29.92
C TYR A 501 -10.24 -16.27 30.89
N ASP A 502 -10.39 -17.48 30.35
CA ASP A 502 -10.67 -18.69 31.14
C ASP A 502 -9.87 -19.88 30.62
N SER A 503 -8.88 -20.28 31.42
CA SER A 503 -7.95 -21.40 31.17
C SER A 503 -8.60 -22.76 30.91
N LYS A 504 -9.92 -22.90 31.13
CA LYS A 504 -10.68 -24.12 30.84
C LYS A 504 -11.09 -24.23 29.37
N LEU A 505 -11.07 -23.12 28.63
CA LEU A 505 -11.37 -23.11 27.22
C LEU A 505 -10.09 -23.27 26.39
N PRO A 506 -10.13 -24.04 25.30
CA PRO A 506 -9.03 -24.07 24.35
C PRO A 506 -8.79 -22.68 23.76
N HIS A 507 -7.54 -22.22 23.84
CA HIS A 507 -7.09 -20.98 23.23
C HIS A 507 -6.48 -21.30 21.85
N GLN A 508 -6.86 -20.55 20.82
CA GLN A 508 -6.32 -20.69 19.47
C GLN A 508 -4.82 -20.38 19.48
N LEU A 509 -4.02 -21.30 18.96
CA LEU A 509 -2.57 -21.26 18.88
C LEU A 509 -2.12 -20.96 17.45
N TYR A 510 -1.12 -20.10 17.35
CA TYR A 510 -0.44 -19.78 16.10
C TYR A 510 0.81 -20.65 15.94
N SER A 511 1.96 -20.05 15.67
CA SER A 511 3.23 -20.77 15.43
C SER A 511 3.66 -21.72 16.55
N LEU A 512 3.11 -21.61 17.77
CA LEU A 512 3.32 -22.59 18.83
C LEU A 512 2.92 -24.00 18.37
N SER A 513 1.90 -24.11 17.51
CA SER A 513 1.42 -25.35 16.88
C SER A 513 2.51 -26.11 16.11
N LYS A 514 3.53 -25.41 15.60
CA LYS A 514 4.62 -26.02 14.81
C LYS A 514 5.41 -27.05 15.59
N SER A 515 5.66 -26.78 16.87
CA SER A 515 6.38 -27.71 17.74
C SER A 515 5.54 -28.97 18.03
N ILE A 516 4.21 -28.85 18.02
CA ILE A 516 3.30 -30.00 18.14
C ILE A 516 3.30 -30.80 16.83
N THR A 517 3.24 -30.16 15.66
CA THR A 517 3.40 -30.85 14.37
C THR A 517 4.76 -31.55 14.26
N ALA A 518 5.85 -30.91 14.68
CA ALA A 518 7.17 -31.55 14.71
C ALA A 518 7.23 -32.74 15.68
N THR A 519 6.48 -32.69 16.80
CA THR A 519 6.34 -33.85 17.68
C THR A 519 5.71 -35.04 16.96
N ALA A 520 4.69 -34.82 16.11
CA ALA A 520 4.12 -35.88 15.28
C ALA A 520 5.16 -36.45 14.29
N VAL A 521 5.98 -35.59 13.68
CA VAL A 521 7.07 -36.02 12.78
C VAL A 521 8.09 -36.86 13.52
N GLY A 522 8.46 -36.50 14.76
CA GLY A 522 9.35 -37.30 15.59
C GLY A 522 8.78 -38.67 15.93
N MET A 523 7.48 -38.76 16.20
CA MET A 523 6.80 -40.05 16.39
C MET A 523 6.82 -40.92 15.13
N LEU A 524 6.69 -40.34 13.92
CA LEU A 524 6.83 -41.11 12.67
C LEU A 524 8.25 -41.66 12.48
N VAL A 525 9.26 -40.89 12.88
CA VAL A 525 10.66 -41.31 12.83
C VAL A 525 10.89 -42.46 13.81
N ASP A 526 10.39 -42.35 15.04
CA ASP A 526 10.48 -43.42 16.06
C ASP A 526 9.76 -44.70 15.62
N GLU A 527 8.66 -44.57 14.87
CA GLU A 527 7.91 -45.69 14.28
C GLU A 527 8.56 -46.27 13.01
N GLY A 528 9.64 -45.65 12.50
CA GLY A 528 10.33 -46.08 11.28
C GLY A 528 9.54 -45.82 10.00
N LEU A 529 8.51 -44.97 10.04
CA LEU A 529 7.67 -44.60 8.89
C LEU A 529 8.26 -43.46 8.07
N LEU A 530 9.21 -42.71 8.63
CA LEU A 530 9.80 -41.54 8.02
C LEU A 530 11.29 -41.44 8.36
N ASP A 531 12.11 -41.13 7.35
CA ASP A 531 13.47 -40.62 7.54
C ASP A 531 13.45 -39.10 7.32
N ILE A 532 14.08 -38.33 8.21
CA ILE A 532 14.13 -36.87 8.06
C ILE A 532 14.97 -36.42 6.87
N ASP A 533 15.85 -37.27 6.34
CA ASP A 533 16.60 -36.98 5.11
C ASP A 533 15.88 -37.46 3.84
N GLU A 534 14.67 -38.00 3.96
CA GLU A 534 13.83 -38.33 2.81
C GLU A 534 13.49 -37.08 1.99
N ARG A 535 13.53 -37.21 0.66
CA ARG A 535 13.28 -36.09 -0.26
C ARG A 535 11.79 -35.83 -0.40
N LEU A 536 11.44 -34.55 -0.46
CA LEU A 536 10.03 -34.15 -0.64
C LEU A 536 9.46 -34.67 -1.96
N CYS A 537 10.26 -34.72 -3.03
CA CYS A 537 9.80 -35.27 -4.32
C CYS A 537 9.46 -36.76 -4.28
N ASP A 538 10.03 -37.52 -3.35
CA ASP A 538 9.71 -38.95 -3.21
C ASP A 538 8.38 -39.13 -2.46
N ILE A 539 8.10 -38.29 -1.46
CA ILE A 539 6.84 -38.30 -0.68
C ILE A 539 5.66 -37.70 -1.48
N PHE A 540 5.92 -36.62 -2.22
CA PHE A 540 4.95 -35.85 -3.01
C PHE A 540 5.13 -36.08 -4.51
N PHE A 541 5.40 -37.33 -4.93
CA PHE A 541 5.74 -37.67 -6.31
C PHE A 541 4.66 -37.27 -7.34
N ASP A 542 3.38 -37.24 -6.95
CA ASP A 542 2.25 -36.84 -7.77
C ASP A 542 2.11 -35.31 -7.93
N LYS A 543 2.82 -34.54 -7.11
CA LYS A 543 2.83 -33.06 -7.11
C LYS A 543 4.20 -32.47 -7.44
N ALA A 544 5.22 -33.29 -7.61
CA ALA A 544 6.57 -32.85 -7.91
C ALA A 544 6.66 -32.29 -9.34
N PRO A 545 7.42 -31.20 -9.56
CA PRO A 545 7.71 -30.72 -10.91
C PRO A 545 8.46 -31.77 -11.73
N GLU A 546 8.10 -31.93 -13.01
CA GLU A 546 8.78 -32.85 -13.94
C GLU A 546 10.27 -32.51 -14.13
N SER A 547 10.62 -31.23 -13.99
CA SER A 547 12.00 -30.77 -14.15
C SER A 547 12.89 -31.26 -13.01
N LYS A 548 13.87 -32.09 -13.36
CA LYS A 548 14.92 -32.57 -12.44
C LYS A 548 15.90 -31.48 -11.99
N THR A 549 15.89 -30.31 -12.63
CA THR A 549 16.72 -29.17 -12.23
C THR A 549 15.99 -28.23 -11.27
N HIS A 550 14.71 -28.48 -10.97
CA HIS A 550 13.95 -27.65 -10.05
C HIS A 550 14.55 -27.71 -8.62
N PRO A 551 14.66 -26.60 -7.89
CA PRO A 551 15.28 -26.57 -6.55
C PRO A 551 14.69 -27.56 -5.54
N VAL A 552 13.37 -27.83 -5.65
CA VAL A 552 12.64 -28.78 -4.79
C VAL A 552 13.22 -30.20 -4.80
N GLN A 553 13.92 -30.58 -5.88
CA GLN A 553 14.56 -31.91 -6.02
C GLN A 553 15.62 -32.18 -4.95
N LYS A 554 16.14 -31.12 -4.31
CA LYS A 554 17.13 -31.19 -3.23
C LYS A 554 16.51 -31.05 -1.83
N MET A 555 15.22 -30.72 -1.74
CA MET A 555 14.58 -30.49 -0.45
C MET A 555 14.28 -31.80 0.27
N THR A 556 14.56 -31.83 1.58
CA THR A 556 14.27 -32.95 2.47
C THR A 556 13.34 -32.54 3.61
N VAL A 557 12.82 -33.51 4.36
CA VAL A 557 12.01 -33.24 5.55
C VAL A 557 12.78 -32.47 6.62
N ARG A 558 14.09 -32.71 6.77
CA ARG A 558 14.99 -31.97 7.67
C ARG A 558 14.97 -30.47 7.36
N MET A 559 14.95 -30.12 6.07
CA MET A 559 14.89 -28.72 5.62
C MET A 559 13.54 -28.06 5.95
N LEU A 560 12.45 -28.83 6.03
CA LEU A 560 11.17 -28.33 6.54
C LEU A 560 11.22 -28.10 8.06
N LEU A 561 11.84 -29.02 8.82
CA LEU A 561 11.94 -28.95 10.28
C LEU A 561 12.78 -27.76 10.76
N ASN A 562 13.89 -27.47 10.09
CA ASN A 562 14.80 -26.38 10.44
C ASN A 562 14.53 -25.08 9.64
N MET A 563 13.46 -24.99 8.86
CA MET A 563 13.08 -23.80 8.06
C MET A 563 14.15 -23.35 7.05
N SER A 564 14.81 -24.30 6.37
CA SER A 564 15.88 -24.01 5.42
C SER A 564 15.52 -24.25 3.95
N THR A 565 14.23 -24.35 3.60
CA THR A 565 13.82 -24.55 2.19
C THR A 565 13.95 -23.30 1.34
N GLY A 566 13.77 -22.11 1.94
CA GLY A 566 13.82 -20.83 1.23
C GLY A 566 12.70 -20.61 0.21
N THR A 567 11.61 -21.39 0.25
CA THR A 567 10.52 -21.27 -0.73
C THR A 567 9.80 -19.91 -0.64
N TYR A 568 9.38 -19.37 -1.79
CA TYR A 568 8.56 -18.16 -1.85
C TYR A 568 7.08 -18.40 -1.48
N PHE A 569 6.59 -19.64 -1.56
CA PHE A 569 5.21 -19.93 -1.15
C PHE A 569 5.08 -19.89 0.37
N ASN A 570 4.34 -18.91 0.87
CA ASN A 570 4.18 -18.60 2.28
C ASN A 570 2.69 -18.52 2.67
N GLU A 571 2.39 -18.04 3.88
CA GLU A 571 1.03 -17.91 4.42
C GLU A 571 0.16 -17.02 3.54
N ALA A 572 0.70 -15.93 2.99
CA ALA A 572 -0.03 -15.10 2.02
C ALA A 572 -0.32 -15.89 0.74
N GLY A 573 0.64 -16.72 0.30
CA GLY A 573 0.43 -17.67 -0.78
C GLY A 573 -0.73 -18.64 -0.53
N SER A 574 -0.87 -19.13 0.70
CA SER A 574 -1.93 -20.04 1.11
C SER A 574 -3.34 -19.42 1.04
N ALA A 575 -3.46 -18.12 1.35
CA ALA A 575 -4.71 -17.37 1.18
C ALA A 575 -5.15 -17.28 -0.29
N MET A 576 -4.17 -17.32 -1.20
CA MET A 576 -4.37 -17.27 -2.65
C MET A 576 -4.34 -18.66 -3.30
N GLY A 577 -4.06 -19.74 -2.56
CA GLY A 577 -3.88 -21.09 -3.09
C GLY A 577 -5.04 -22.02 -2.74
N THR A 578 -5.32 -23.00 -3.59
CA THR A 578 -6.26 -24.10 -3.27
C THR A 578 -5.56 -25.44 -3.09
N ASP A 579 -4.43 -25.67 -3.78
CA ASP A 579 -3.58 -26.86 -3.65
C ASP A 579 -2.22 -26.44 -3.12
N TRP A 580 -2.13 -26.31 -1.79
CA TRP A 580 -0.94 -25.79 -1.12
C TRP A 580 0.27 -26.71 -1.24
N GLU A 581 0.05 -28.04 -1.36
CA GLU A 581 1.14 -29.00 -1.60
C GLU A 581 1.79 -28.73 -2.96
N ARG A 582 0.97 -28.64 -4.01
CA ARG A 582 1.46 -28.33 -5.36
C ARG A 582 2.10 -26.95 -5.41
N ASP A 583 1.42 -25.93 -4.89
CA ASP A 583 1.91 -24.55 -4.95
C ASP A 583 3.24 -24.39 -4.19
N PHE A 584 3.45 -25.13 -3.07
CA PHE A 584 4.75 -25.20 -2.39
C PHE A 584 5.83 -25.88 -3.25
N MET A 585 5.52 -27.05 -3.83
CA MET A 585 6.49 -27.85 -4.59
C MET A 585 6.96 -27.17 -5.89
N HIS A 586 6.11 -26.30 -6.46
CA HIS A 586 6.38 -25.56 -7.70
C HIS A 586 6.92 -24.15 -7.48
N ALA A 587 6.95 -23.66 -6.24
CA ALA A 587 7.38 -22.30 -5.97
C ALA A 587 8.90 -22.12 -6.16
N PRO A 588 9.33 -20.93 -6.61
CA PRO A 588 10.75 -20.58 -6.64
C PRO A 588 11.33 -20.52 -5.22
N VAL A 589 12.66 -20.52 -5.13
CA VAL A 589 13.40 -20.39 -3.86
C VAL A 589 14.20 -19.10 -3.80
N LYS A 590 14.38 -18.56 -2.60
CA LYS A 590 15.19 -17.37 -2.28
C LYS A 590 16.69 -17.67 -2.28
N PHE A 591 17.06 -18.90 -1.95
CA PHE A 591 18.43 -19.39 -1.84
C PHE A 591 18.45 -20.91 -2.03
N GLU A 592 19.65 -21.48 -2.14
CA GLU A 592 19.83 -22.93 -2.27
C GLU A 592 19.27 -23.66 -1.03
N PRO A 593 18.35 -24.64 -1.19
CA PRO A 593 17.76 -25.34 -0.05
C PRO A 593 18.82 -25.95 0.88
N GLY A 594 18.67 -25.73 2.18
CA GLY A 594 19.63 -26.15 3.21
C GLY A 594 20.69 -25.10 3.56
N SER A 595 20.88 -24.06 2.75
CA SER A 595 22.00 -23.11 2.92
C SER A 595 21.75 -21.98 3.92
N ALA A 596 20.49 -21.62 4.19
CA ALA A 596 20.14 -20.51 5.07
C ALA A 596 18.78 -20.73 5.74
N PHE A 597 18.54 -20.00 6.83
CA PHE A 597 17.28 -20.00 7.56
C PHE A 597 16.29 -18.96 6.98
N ASP A 598 15.05 -19.36 6.74
CA ASP A 598 13.92 -18.51 6.35
C ASP A 598 12.61 -19.03 6.96
N TYR A 599 12.14 -18.36 8.00
CA TYR A 599 10.96 -18.77 8.76
C TYR A 599 9.70 -18.69 7.89
N ASN A 600 9.03 -19.82 7.67
CA ASN A 600 7.85 -19.90 6.80
C ASN A 600 6.93 -21.05 7.24
N SER A 601 5.68 -20.76 7.62
CA SER A 601 4.73 -21.77 8.13
C SER A 601 4.31 -22.81 7.11
N MET A 602 4.52 -22.56 5.82
CA MET A 602 4.23 -23.56 4.79
C MET A 602 5.17 -24.76 4.86
N ASN A 603 6.37 -24.61 5.46
CA ASN A 603 7.20 -25.77 5.80
C ASN A 603 6.48 -26.70 6.78
N THR A 604 5.83 -26.13 7.79
CA THR A 604 5.09 -26.89 8.81
C THR A 604 3.80 -27.49 8.23
N TYR A 605 3.11 -26.79 7.33
CA TYR A 605 2.01 -27.37 6.58
C TYR A 605 2.44 -28.63 5.81
N MET A 606 3.59 -28.58 5.12
CA MET A 606 4.13 -29.75 4.43
C MET A 606 4.45 -30.90 5.39
N LEU A 607 4.89 -30.61 6.62
CA LEU A 607 5.05 -31.64 7.67
C LEU A 607 3.72 -32.29 8.07
N ALA A 608 2.64 -31.51 8.21
CA ALA A 608 1.31 -32.06 8.45
C ALA A 608 0.82 -32.93 7.27
N ALA A 609 1.07 -32.49 6.03
CA ALA A 609 0.77 -33.28 4.83
C ALA A 609 1.62 -34.56 4.74
N ILE A 610 2.87 -34.54 5.20
CA ILE A 610 3.73 -35.74 5.29
C ILE A 610 3.11 -36.76 6.26
N VAL A 611 2.63 -36.33 7.43
CA VAL A 611 1.93 -37.22 8.37
C VAL A 611 0.77 -37.92 7.67
N ARG A 612 -0.09 -37.14 7.00
CA ARG A 612 -1.24 -37.67 6.27
C ARG A 612 -0.85 -38.64 5.15
N ARG A 613 0.21 -38.35 4.41
CA ARG A 613 0.67 -39.22 3.30
C ARG A 613 1.32 -40.50 3.78
N LYS A 614 2.05 -40.46 4.90
CA LYS A 614 2.75 -41.64 5.44
C LYS A 614 1.81 -42.60 6.17
N THR A 615 0.74 -42.10 6.79
CA THR A 615 -0.16 -42.92 7.62
C THR A 615 -1.52 -43.15 7.00
N GLY A 616 -1.98 -42.26 6.12
CA GLY A 616 -3.37 -42.20 5.65
C GLY A 616 -4.34 -41.58 6.66
N GLU A 617 -3.85 -41.16 7.83
CA GLU A 617 -4.64 -40.54 8.91
C GLU A 617 -4.53 -39.01 8.85
N THR A 618 -5.50 -38.28 9.40
CA THR A 618 -5.31 -36.82 9.61
C THR A 618 -4.24 -36.58 10.68
N LEU A 619 -3.65 -35.38 10.75
CA LEU A 619 -2.66 -35.07 11.79
C LEU A 619 -3.28 -35.25 13.19
N THR A 620 -4.53 -34.82 13.35
CA THR A 620 -5.28 -34.94 14.60
C THR A 620 -5.54 -36.40 14.96
N ASP A 621 -5.95 -37.21 13.99
CA ASP A 621 -6.21 -38.65 14.20
C ASP A 621 -4.94 -39.41 14.55
N TYR A 622 -3.82 -39.07 13.92
CA TYR A 622 -2.51 -39.65 14.23
C TYR A 622 -2.05 -39.31 15.65
N LEU A 623 -2.20 -38.04 16.07
CA LEU A 623 -1.78 -37.56 17.39
C LEU A 623 -2.68 -38.02 18.53
N ARG A 624 -3.97 -38.26 18.28
CA ARG A 624 -4.94 -38.64 19.32
C ARG A 624 -4.49 -39.83 20.19
N PRO A 625 -4.23 -41.03 19.65
CA PRO A 625 -3.83 -42.18 20.46
C PRO A 625 -2.37 -42.13 20.95
N ARG A 626 -1.53 -41.28 20.33
CA ARG A 626 -0.07 -41.23 20.58
C ARG A 626 0.34 -40.15 21.56
N LEU A 627 -0.36 -39.02 21.55
CA LEU A 627 -0.04 -37.83 22.33
C LEU A 627 -1.23 -37.40 23.20
N TYR A 628 -2.41 -37.15 22.60
CA TYR A 628 -3.51 -36.52 23.35
C TYR A 628 -4.11 -37.44 24.42
N GLU A 629 -4.49 -38.67 24.07
CA GLU A 629 -5.06 -39.62 25.04
C GLU A 629 -4.05 -39.99 26.15
N PRO A 630 -2.76 -40.30 25.87
CA PRO A 630 -1.78 -40.57 26.92
C PRO A 630 -1.53 -39.40 27.89
N LEU A 631 -1.62 -38.15 27.40
CA LEU A 631 -1.49 -36.94 28.21
C LEU A 631 -2.81 -36.52 28.89
N GLY A 632 -3.93 -37.16 28.54
CA GLY A 632 -5.26 -36.76 29.02
C GLY A 632 -5.66 -35.38 28.50
N ILE A 633 -5.42 -35.12 27.21
CA ILE A 633 -5.84 -33.92 26.49
C ILE A 633 -7.16 -34.26 25.76
N GLU A 634 -8.27 -33.70 26.24
CA GLU A 634 -9.62 -34.02 25.76
C GLU A 634 -10.22 -32.91 24.88
N SER A 635 -9.78 -31.67 25.08
CA SER A 635 -10.31 -30.49 24.39
C SER A 635 -9.28 -29.95 23.41
N TYR A 636 -9.34 -30.43 22.17
CA TYR A 636 -8.48 -29.98 21.08
C TYR A 636 -9.28 -29.81 19.79
N TYR A 637 -8.79 -28.92 18.94
CA TYR A 637 -9.38 -28.65 17.63
C TYR A 637 -8.29 -28.15 16.69
N TRP A 638 -8.34 -28.55 15.41
CA TRP A 638 -7.38 -28.10 14.41
C TRP A 638 -8.09 -27.68 13.12
N GLU A 639 -7.85 -26.45 12.70
CA GLU A 639 -8.30 -25.96 11.40
C GLU A 639 -7.57 -26.63 10.23
N THR A 640 -8.30 -26.86 9.15
CA THR A 640 -7.81 -27.45 7.91
C THR A 640 -7.72 -26.44 6.78
N CYS A 641 -6.86 -26.73 5.82
CA CYS A 641 -6.82 -26.03 4.53
C CYS A 641 -7.96 -26.55 3.61
N PRO A 642 -8.15 -25.96 2.41
CA PRO A 642 -9.24 -26.34 1.51
C PRO A 642 -9.27 -27.82 1.09
N ASN A 643 -8.14 -28.54 1.17
CA ASN A 643 -8.06 -29.97 0.85
C ASN A 643 -8.28 -30.89 2.09
N GLY A 644 -8.62 -30.31 3.24
CA GLY A 644 -8.89 -31.03 4.49
C GLY A 644 -7.64 -31.44 5.28
N THR A 645 -6.43 -31.01 4.88
CA THR A 645 -5.21 -31.24 5.69
C THR A 645 -5.11 -30.16 6.76
N GLU A 646 -4.78 -30.54 8.00
CA GLU A 646 -4.53 -29.58 9.06
C GLU A 646 -3.44 -28.57 8.67
N LYS A 647 -3.67 -27.29 8.99
CA LYS A 647 -2.74 -26.20 8.66
C LYS A 647 -1.35 -26.39 9.27
N GLY A 648 -1.25 -27.10 10.40
CA GLY A 648 0.01 -27.46 11.09
C GLY A 648 0.70 -26.28 11.76
N GLY A 649 1.02 -25.21 11.02
CA GLY A 649 1.72 -24.05 11.56
C GLY A 649 0.86 -23.11 12.42
N TRP A 650 -0.46 -23.26 12.38
CA TRP A 650 -1.46 -22.49 13.12
C TRP A 650 -2.80 -23.25 13.13
N GLY A 651 -3.78 -22.72 13.86
CA GLY A 651 -5.17 -23.21 13.85
C GLY A 651 -5.43 -24.37 14.80
N LEU A 652 -4.45 -24.79 15.60
CA LEU A 652 -4.65 -25.67 16.74
C LEU A 652 -5.21 -24.87 17.90
N SER A 653 -6.21 -25.38 18.62
CA SER A 653 -6.65 -24.83 19.91
C SER A 653 -6.39 -25.82 21.03
N LEU A 654 -5.72 -25.37 22.10
CA LEU A 654 -5.45 -26.15 23.32
C LEU A 654 -5.57 -25.24 24.55
N THR A 655 -5.82 -25.84 25.72
CA THR A 655 -5.74 -25.12 27.01
C THR A 655 -4.27 -24.88 27.42
N PRO A 656 -4.00 -23.93 28.33
CA PRO A 656 -2.66 -23.76 28.91
C PRO A 656 -2.11 -25.05 29.54
N GLU A 657 -2.97 -25.84 30.20
CA GLU A 657 -2.57 -27.11 30.82
C GLU A 657 -2.21 -28.17 29.77
N SER A 658 -2.94 -28.25 28.66
CA SER A 658 -2.60 -29.10 27.52
C SER A 658 -1.23 -28.78 26.94
N VAL A 659 -0.92 -27.49 26.73
CA VAL A 659 0.42 -27.06 26.27
C VAL A 659 1.48 -27.37 27.32
N ALA A 660 1.18 -27.17 28.61
CA ALA A 660 2.10 -27.48 29.71
C ALA A 660 2.42 -28.98 29.79
N LYS A 661 1.45 -29.87 29.58
CA LYS A 661 1.68 -31.33 29.51
C LYS A 661 2.66 -31.69 28.40
N ILE A 662 2.53 -31.09 27.21
CA ILE A 662 3.44 -31.32 26.08
C ILE A 662 4.84 -30.75 26.39
N GLY A 663 4.93 -29.55 26.97
CA GLY A 663 6.21 -28.97 27.39
C GLY A 663 6.90 -29.81 28.48
N GLN A 664 6.14 -30.31 29.44
CA GLN A 664 6.67 -31.19 30.50
C GLN A 664 7.09 -32.55 29.95
N LEU A 665 6.43 -33.08 28.91
CA LEU A 665 6.90 -34.26 28.18
C LEU A 665 8.30 -34.04 27.61
N TYR A 666 8.58 -32.87 27.03
CA TYR A 666 9.91 -32.52 26.54
C TYR A 666 10.94 -32.39 27.67
N LEU A 667 10.59 -31.76 28.79
CA LEU A 667 11.45 -31.70 29.99
C LEU A 667 11.77 -33.10 30.53
N ASN A 668 10.80 -34.01 30.50
CA ASN A 668 10.97 -35.40 30.91
C ASN A 668 11.62 -36.29 29.83
N LYS A 669 12.23 -35.69 28.81
CA LYS A 669 12.88 -36.39 27.70
C LYS A 669 11.96 -37.41 27.03
N GLY A 670 10.67 -37.15 26.95
CA GLY A 670 9.68 -37.96 26.23
C GLY A 670 9.00 -39.02 27.09
N VAL A 671 9.29 -39.04 28.38
CA VAL A 671 8.70 -39.97 29.34
C VAL A 671 7.48 -39.34 30.03
N TRP A 672 6.37 -40.08 30.07
CA TRP A 672 5.14 -39.66 30.73
C TRP A 672 4.56 -40.76 31.62
N LYS A 673 3.96 -40.36 32.74
CA LYS A 673 3.25 -41.27 33.63
C LYS A 673 1.78 -41.35 33.21
N THR A 674 1.40 -42.48 32.62
CA THR A 674 0.01 -42.78 32.24
C THR A 674 -0.70 -43.55 33.36
N LEU A 675 -2.01 -43.77 33.20
CA LEU A 675 -2.80 -44.66 34.08
C LEU A 675 -2.26 -46.11 34.11
N PHE A 676 -1.53 -46.53 33.07
CA PHE A 676 -0.99 -47.88 32.92
C PHE A 676 0.50 -47.97 33.29
N GLY A 677 1.08 -46.90 33.86
CA GLY A 677 2.49 -46.82 34.22
C GLY A 677 3.26 -45.80 33.37
N GLU A 678 4.58 -45.79 33.55
CA GLU A 678 5.48 -44.92 32.81
C GLU A 678 5.64 -45.40 31.37
N LYS A 679 5.51 -44.48 30.41
CA LYS A 679 5.63 -44.76 28.97
C LYS A 679 6.44 -43.65 28.32
N ARG A 680 7.39 -44.02 27.47
CA ARG A 680 8.07 -43.10 26.56
C ARG A 680 7.18 -42.89 25.32
N LEU A 681 6.68 -41.67 25.14
CA LEU A 681 5.80 -41.30 24.02
C LEU A 681 6.58 -40.83 22.79
N ILE A 682 7.78 -40.29 23.00
CA ILE A 682 8.70 -39.84 21.95
C ILE A 682 10.14 -40.07 22.42
N SER A 683 11.06 -40.35 21.49
CA SER A 683 12.44 -40.69 21.82
C SER A 683 13.19 -39.51 22.42
N GLU A 684 14.13 -39.84 23.31
CA GLU A 684 15.06 -38.86 23.88
C GLU A 684 15.95 -38.26 22.81
N SER A 685 16.40 -39.07 21.85
CA SER A 685 17.17 -38.62 20.69
C SER A 685 16.44 -37.55 19.89
N TRP A 686 15.14 -37.73 19.62
CA TRP A 686 14.35 -36.71 18.94
C TRP A 686 14.30 -35.41 19.74
N ILE A 687 14.01 -35.48 21.04
CA ILE A 687 13.92 -34.29 21.90
C ILE A 687 15.25 -33.54 21.97
N ASP A 688 16.36 -34.25 22.13
CA ASP A 688 17.69 -33.67 22.18
C ASP A 688 18.05 -32.96 20.86
N GLU A 689 17.67 -33.53 19.71
CA GLU A 689 17.85 -32.89 18.41
C GLU A 689 16.92 -31.70 18.22
N ALA A 690 15.67 -31.83 18.64
CA ALA A 690 14.64 -30.82 18.47
C ALA A 690 14.92 -29.58 19.34
N THR A 691 15.54 -29.76 20.50
CA THR A 691 15.84 -28.70 21.49
C THR A 691 17.28 -28.21 21.48
N ARG A 692 18.06 -28.52 20.42
CA ARG A 692 19.39 -27.94 20.16
C ARG A 692 19.41 -27.20 18.82
N PRO A 693 20.32 -26.22 18.61
CA PRO A 693 20.46 -25.54 17.33
C PRO A 693 20.76 -26.55 16.20
N GLN A 694 19.86 -26.64 15.22
CA GLN A 694 20.07 -27.36 13.95
C GLN A 694 20.47 -26.40 12.82
N ILE A 695 20.16 -25.10 12.97
CA ILE A 695 20.54 -24.04 12.05
C ILE A 695 20.66 -22.71 12.80
N ASP A 696 21.59 -21.86 12.33
CA ASP A 696 21.79 -20.53 12.88
C ASP A 696 20.72 -19.55 12.39
N THR A 697 20.34 -18.61 13.24
CA THR A 697 19.31 -17.59 12.96
C THR A 697 19.87 -16.15 13.03
N PRO A 698 20.97 -15.83 12.32
CA PRO A 698 21.74 -14.59 12.54
C PRO A 698 20.99 -13.30 12.16
N LYS A 699 19.92 -13.41 11.37
CA LYS A 699 19.10 -12.28 10.88
C LYS A 699 17.64 -12.34 11.37
N GLY A 700 17.36 -13.19 12.36
CA GLY A 700 16.03 -13.36 12.95
C GLY A 700 15.86 -12.53 14.22
N GLU A 701 14.60 -12.33 14.63
CA GLU A 701 14.27 -11.74 15.94
C GLU A 701 14.60 -12.67 17.11
N ILE A 702 14.90 -13.95 16.88
CA ILE A 702 15.55 -14.80 17.89
C ILE A 702 16.84 -15.30 17.24
N THR A 703 17.98 -14.92 17.79
CA THR A 703 19.31 -15.11 17.19
C THR A 703 20.09 -16.28 17.78
N TYR A 704 19.49 -17.03 18.70
CA TYR A 704 20.15 -18.11 19.45
C TYR A 704 20.09 -19.48 18.75
N GLY A 705 19.53 -19.54 17.54
CA GLY A 705 19.39 -20.77 16.74
C GLY A 705 17.99 -21.38 16.76
N TYR A 706 17.77 -22.31 15.84
CA TYR A 706 16.50 -23.01 15.66
C TYR A 706 16.73 -24.53 15.56
N GLY A 707 15.92 -25.30 16.28
CA GLY A 707 15.93 -26.77 16.27
C GLY A 707 14.92 -27.37 15.30
N HIS A 708 14.25 -28.45 15.69
CA HIS A 708 13.12 -29.01 14.94
C HIS A 708 11.83 -28.28 15.32
N GLN A 709 11.54 -27.17 14.63
CA GLN A 709 10.39 -26.32 14.89
C GLN A 709 10.33 -25.74 16.32
N ILE A 710 11.48 -25.53 16.96
CA ILE A 710 11.62 -25.05 18.35
C ILE A 710 12.74 -24.00 18.41
N TRP A 711 12.48 -22.89 19.09
CA TRP A 711 13.44 -21.80 19.24
C TRP A 711 14.39 -22.02 20.42
N MET A 712 15.65 -21.64 20.24
CA MET A 712 16.60 -21.52 21.34
C MET A 712 16.49 -20.13 21.97
N THR A 713 16.90 -20.00 23.23
CA THR A 713 16.79 -18.72 23.96
C THR A 713 18.15 -18.18 24.39
N ALA A 714 18.16 -16.96 24.94
CA ALA A 714 19.36 -16.33 25.50
C ALA A 714 19.96 -17.15 26.65
N ARG A 715 19.09 -17.82 27.42
CA ARG A 715 19.49 -18.74 28.48
C ARG A 715 19.90 -20.06 27.85
N LYS A 716 21.18 -20.39 27.98
CA LYS A 716 21.76 -21.60 27.40
C LYS A 716 21.00 -22.85 27.88
N GLY A 717 20.57 -23.69 26.94
CA GLY A 717 19.84 -24.93 27.22
C GLY A 717 18.33 -24.76 27.44
N ALA A 718 17.84 -23.53 27.58
CA ALA A 718 16.40 -23.25 27.58
C ALA A 718 15.87 -23.14 26.14
N PHE A 719 14.64 -23.62 25.93
CA PHE A 719 13.99 -23.69 24.63
C PHE A 719 12.54 -23.18 24.69
N LEU A 720 12.04 -22.73 23.55
CA LEU A 720 10.79 -21.97 23.44
C LEU A 720 9.93 -22.49 22.30
N PHE A 721 8.68 -22.87 22.59
CA PHE A 721 7.65 -22.96 21.57
C PHE A 721 7.03 -21.57 21.45
N ASN A 722 7.13 -20.97 20.27
CA ASN A 722 6.78 -19.57 20.05
C ASN A 722 5.62 -19.43 19.06
N GLY A 723 4.54 -18.81 19.51
CA GLY A 723 3.40 -18.40 18.72
C GLY A 723 3.29 -16.88 18.59
N ALA A 724 2.72 -16.44 17.46
CA ALA A 724 2.31 -15.06 17.27
C ALA A 724 1.32 -14.64 18.38
N PHE A 725 1.23 -13.34 18.61
CA PHE A 725 0.41 -12.74 19.66
C PHE A 725 0.85 -13.00 21.10
N GLY A 726 2.12 -13.39 21.32
CA GLY A 726 2.69 -13.61 22.65
C GLY A 726 2.28 -14.94 23.28
N GLN A 727 2.32 -15.99 22.47
CA GLN A 727 2.00 -17.34 22.91
C GLN A 727 3.29 -18.10 23.13
N TYR A 728 3.62 -18.38 24.38
CA TYR A 728 4.90 -18.96 24.75
C TYR A 728 4.69 -20.23 25.56
N MET A 729 5.48 -21.25 25.24
CA MET A 729 5.85 -22.29 26.20
C MET A 729 7.37 -22.25 26.32
N LEU A 730 7.85 -21.72 27.44
CA LEU A 730 9.27 -21.62 27.78
C LEU A 730 9.62 -22.75 28.74
N ALA A 731 10.65 -23.52 28.40
CA ALA A 731 11.22 -24.55 29.26
C ALA A 731 12.65 -24.16 29.65
N ILE A 732 12.95 -24.26 30.94
CA ILE A 732 14.29 -24.05 31.50
C ILE A 732 14.73 -25.36 32.15
N PRO A 733 15.36 -26.29 31.41
CA PRO A 733 15.64 -27.65 31.89
C PRO A 733 16.53 -27.72 33.12
N GLU A 734 17.55 -26.85 33.20
CA GLU A 734 18.45 -26.79 34.37
C GLU A 734 17.72 -26.45 35.67
N LEU A 735 16.60 -25.72 35.57
CA LEU A 735 15.73 -25.39 36.68
C LEU A 735 14.49 -26.29 36.71
N ASN A 736 14.29 -27.21 35.77
CA ASN A 736 13.04 -27.97 35.64
C ASN A 736 11.77 -27.08 35.76
N VAL A 737 11.85 -25.87 35.18
CA VAL A 737 10.76 -24.88 35.16
C VAL A 737 10.13 -24.87 33.78
N LEU A 738 8.80 -24.77 33.75
CA LEU A 738 8.01 -24.59 32.55
C LEU A 738 7.06 -23.41 32.74
N VAL A 739 6.98 -22.52 31.76
CA VAL A 739 6.02 -21.41 31.75
C VAL A 739 5.23 -21.42 30.46
N VAL A 740 3.91 -21.53 30.58
CA VAL A 740 2.97 -21.29 29.47
C VAL A 740 2.35 -19.91 29.67
N LEU A 741 2.41 -19.06 28.66
CA LEU A 741 1.79 -17.74 28.64
C LEU A 741 1.03 -17.56 27.34
N PHE A 742 -0.23 -17.19 27.42
CA PHE A 742 -1.01 -16.70 26.28
C PHE A 742 -1.34 -15.23 26.46
N SER A 743 -1.28 -14.49 25.36
CA SER A 743 -1.46 -13.04 25.30
C SER A 743 -2.19 -12.62 24.02
N GLY A 744 -2.45 -11.32 23.91
CA GLY A 744 -2.91 -10.63 22.69
C GLY A 744 -1.93 -9.53 22.26
N THR A 745 -0.61 -9.74 22.41
CA THR A 745 0.39 -8.71 22.06
C THR A 745 0.56 -8.59 20.55
N SER A 746 0.94 -7.41 20.05
CA SER A 746 1.30 -7.25 18.64
C SER A 746 2.82 -7.41 18.39
N ARG A 747 3.60 -7.87 19.38
CA ARG A 747 5.02 -8.20 19.21
C ARG A 747 5.19 -9.65 18.78
N LEU A 748 5.99 -9.87 17.74
CA LEU A 748 6.08 -11.16 17.08
C LEU A 748 6.91 -12.19 17.86
N PHE A 749 8.06 -11.73 18.36
CA PHE A 749 8.92 -12.49 19.25
C PHE A 749 9.25 -11.62 20.47
N ALA A 750 9.25 -12.21 21.66
CA ALA A 750 9.70 -11.50 22.85
C ALA A 750 11.24 -11.50 22.89
N GLN A 751 11.87 -10.52 22.24
CA GLN A 751 13.18 -10.09 22.72
C GLN A 751 12.96 -9.10 23.85
N GLY A 752 13.35 -9.50 25.06
CA GLY A 752 13.11 -8.73 26.26
C GLY A 752 11.64 -8.66 26.68
N GLY A 753 11.38 -7.97 27.80
CA GLY A 753 10.04 -7.87 28.39
C GLY A 753 9.65 -9.15 29.13
N VAL A 754 8.51 -9.75 28.77
CA VAL A 754 7.92 -10.87 29.54
C VAL A 754 8.85 -12.08 29.66
N LEU A 755 9.60 -12.44 28.61
CA LEU A 755 10.55 -13.57 28.71
C LEU A 755 11.73 -13.27 29.65
N ASP A 756 12.16 -12.01 29.75
CA ASP A 756 13.19 -11.61 30.73
C ASP A 756 12.64 -11.62 32.15
N TYR A 757 11.41 -11.11 32.36
CA TYR A 757 10.76 -11.18 33.67
C TYR A 757 10.65 -12.63 34.14
N VAL A 758 10.20 -13.52 33.26
CA VAL A 758 10.06 -14.96 33.55
C VAL A 758 11.43 -15.58 33.84
N THR A 759 12.45 -15.30 33.03
CA THR A 759 13.78 -15.90 33.21
C THR A 759 14.42 -15.45 34.54
N ASN A 760 14.33 -14.16 34.85
CA ASN A 760 14.94 -13.57 36.04
C ASN A 760 14.20 -13.95 37.34
N ALA A 761 12.89 -14.21 37.25
CA ALA A 761 12.07 -14.55 38.42
C ALA A 761 12.48 -15.86 39.11
N PHE A 762 13.25 -16.71 38.43
CA PHE A 762 13.66 -18.02 38.94
C PHE A 762 15.17 -18.17 39.17
N ASP A 763 15.95 -17.09 39.10
CA ASP A 763 17.41 -17.15 39.31
C ASP A 763 17.78 -17.55 40.76
N ASP A 764 16.93 -17.22 41.73
CA ASP A 764 17.10 -17.60 43.14
C ASP A 764 16.39 -18.93 43.51
N ALA A 765 16.02 -19.76 42.51
CA ALA A 765 15.35 -21.03 42.78
C ALA A 765 16.27 -21.99 43.55
N SER A 766 15.70 -22.62 44.58
CA SER A 766 16.38 -23.61 45.43
C SER A 766 16.01 -25.04 45.00
N ASP A 767 16.95 -25.97 45.11
CA ASP A 767 16.66 -27.40 44.92
C ASP A 767 15.93 -28.01 46.14
N GLU A 768 16.05 -27.37 47.31
CA GLU A 768 15.32 -27.74 48.53
C GLU A 768 14.07 -26.87 48.74
N PRO A 769 13.00 -27.42 49.36
CA PRO A 769 11.82 -26.64 49.74
C PRO A 769 12.18 -25.44 50.63
N LEU A 770 11.60 -24.28 50.33
CA LEU A 770 11.73 -23.08 51.15
C LEU A 770 10.81 -23.14 52.39
N PRO A 771 11.13 -22.40 53.47
CA PRO A 771 10.21 -22.21 54.58
C PRO A 771 8.88 -21.63 54.11
N ARG A 772 7.76 -22.13 54.66
CA ARG A 772 6.42 -21.62 54.33
C ARG A 772 6.32 -20.12 54.67
N ASP A 773 5.82 -19.33 53.73
CA ASP A 773 5.49 -17.92 53.92
C ASP A 773 4.00 -17.66 53.60
N PRO A 774 3.08 -17.88 54.57
CA PRO A 774 1.65 -17.70 54.34
C PRO A 774 1.28 -16.29 53.90
N ARG A 775 2.01 -15.26 54.33
CA ARG A 775 1.71 -13.88 53.95
C ARG A 775 1.99 -13.63 52.47
N SER A 776 3.12 -14.13 51.98
CA SER A 776 3.46 -14.02 50.56
C SER A 776 2.54 -14.89 49.70
N GLN A 777 2.08 -16.04 50.21
CA GLN A 777 1.08 -16.87 49.53
C GLN A 777 -0.28 -16.16 49.43
N ASP A 778 -0.78 -15.61 50.54
CA ASP A 778 -2.04 -14.85 50.55
C ASP A 778 -1.98 -13.62 49.62
N ALA A 779 -0.82 -12.94 49.57
CA ALA A 779 -0.58 -11.84 48.65
C ALA A 779 -0.63 -12.29 47.18
N LEU A 780 0.00 -13.42 46.84
CA LEU A 780 -0.06 -14.00 45.50
C LEU A 780 -1.49 -14.35 45.09
N GLU A 781 -2.26 -14.99 45.98
CA GLU A 781 -3.67 -15.34 45.73
C GLU A 781 -4.52 -14.07 45.52
N THR A 782 -4.25 -13.01 46.29
CA THR A 782 -4.90 -11.70 46.13
C THR A 782 -4.57 -11.06 44.78
N THR A 783 -3.31 -11.08 44.37
CA THR A 783 -2.87 -10.55 43.07
C THR A 783 -3.54 -11.30 41.94
N ILE A 784 -3.53 -12.64 41.97
CA ILE A 784 -4.17 -13.50 40.96
C ILE A 784 -5.66 -13.15 40.83
N ALA A 785 -6.37 -12.95 41.94
CA ALA A 785 -7.78 -12.58 41.93
C ALA A 785 -8.06 -11.18 41.36
N GLY A 786 -7.07 -10.28 41.35
CA GLY A 786 -7.17 -8.92 40.84
C GLY A 786 -6.75 -8.72 39.38
N LEU A 787 -6.24 -9.75 38.71
CA LEU A 787 -5.76 -9.63 37.33
C LEU A 787 -6.92 -9.45 36.34
N SER A 788 -6.82 -8.44 35.48
CA SER A 788 -7.79 -8.14 34.44
C SER A 788 -7.09 -7.66 33.16
N ALA A 789 -7.60 -8.11 32.01
CA ALA A 789 -7.12 -7.71 30.70
C ALA A 789 -7.44 -6.23 30.47
N ARG A 790 -6.42 -5.45 30.08
CA ARG A 790 -6.55 -4.02 29.83
C ARG A 790 -6.87 -3.76 28.37
N SER A 791 -7.89 -2.96 28.10
CA SER A 791 -8.20 -2.46 26.75
C SER A 791 -7.41 -1.19 26.43
N ARG A 792 -7.03 -1.00 25.17
CA ARG A 792 -6.24 0.14 24.70
C ARG A 792 -7.04 1.47 24.76
N PRO A 793 -6.41 2.62 25.05
CA PRO A 793 -6.98 3.93 24.71
C PRO A 793 -7.19 4.05 23.19
N PRO A 794 -8.31 4.62 22.69
CA PRO A 794 -9.29 5.44 23.40
C PRO A 794 -10.57 4.66 23.75
N PHE A 795 -10.56 3.35 23.98
CA PHE A 795 -11.77 2.66 24.44
C PHE A 795 -11.82 2.56 25.97
N TYR A 796 -10.65 2.61 26.62
CA TYR A 796 -10.49 2.74 28.06
C TYR A 796 -9.73 4.02 28.41
N GLN A 797 -10.32 4.92 29.21
CA GLN A 797 -9.67 6.10 29.77
C GLN A 797 -10.24 6.36 31.18
N ALA A 798 -9.39 6.29 32.19
CA ALA A 798 -9.79 6.49 33.59
C ALA A 798 -10.33 7.91 33.89
N ALA A 799 -10.00 8.91 33.05
CA ALA A 799 -10.35 10.32 33.25
C ALA A 799 -11.63 10.78 32.53
N ARG A 800 -12.46 9.86 32.01
CA ARG A 800 -13.67 10.22 31.25
C ARG A 800 -14.79 10.74 32.14
N LYS A 801 -15.55 11.70 31.60
CA LYS A 801 -16.88 12.00 32.10
C LYS A 801 -17.80 10.86 31.66
N SER A 802 -18.31 10.09 32.61
CA SER A 802 -19.27 9.02 32.39
C SER A 802 -20.64 9.39 32.94
N VAL A 803 -21.66 8.68 32.46
CA VAL A 803 -23.03 8.70 32.99
C VAL A 803 -23.46 7.27 33.30
N PRO A 804 -24.41 7.02 34.23
CA PRO A 804 -24.90 5.66 34.45
C PRO A 804 -25.41 5.02 33.15
N LEU A 805 -25.11 3.74 32.92
CA LEU A 805 -25.59 2.98 31.77
C LEU A 805 -27.11 3.05 31.62
N GLU A 806 -27.83 3.13 32.74
CA GLU A 806 -29.28 3.30 32.77
C GLU A 806 -29.76 4.57 32.03
N GLU A 807 -28.99 5.66 32.05
CA GLU A 807 -29.34 6.89 31.35
C GLU A 807 -29.26 6.71 29.82
N ILE A 808 -28.21 6.06 29.33
CA ILE A 808 -28.07 5.75 27.90
C ILE A 808 -29.09 4.69 27.49
N ALA A 809 -29.28 3.67 28.33
CA ALA A 809 -30.27 2.61 28.11
C ALA A 809 -31.68 3.16 28.02
N ALA A 810 -32.05 4.19 28.79
CA ALA A 810 -33.35 4.83 28.69
C ALA A 810 -33.61 5.49 27.33
N ARG A 811 -32.55 5.96 26.64
CA ARG A 811 -32.65 6.56 25.29
C ARG A 811 -32.63 5.54 24.17
N LEU A 812 -31.95 4.41 24.38
CA LEU A 812 -31.81 3.35 23.38
C LEU A 812 -32.89 2.27 23.50
N ALA A 813 -33.46 2.05 24.69
CA ALA A 813 -34.39 0.96 24.94
C ALA A 813 -35.58 0.96 23.97
N ASP A 814 -35.91 -0.24 23.51
CA ASP A 814 -37.05 -0.54 22.63
C ASP A 814 -36.92 0.12 21.25
N ARG A 815 -35.69 0.43 20.84
CA ARG A 815 -35.34 1.01 19.53
C ARG A 815 -34.60 0.03 18.66
N VAL A 816 -34.78 0.21 17.36
CA VAL A 816 -34.24 -0.65 16.31
C VAL A 816 -33.53 0.25 15.31
N TYR A 817 -32.23 0.10 15.14
CA TYR A 817 -31.48 0.88 14.16
C TYR A 817 -31.11 -0.01 12.98
N SER A 818 -31.39 0.45 11.77
CA SER A 818 -31.04 -0.22 10.52
C SER A 818 -29.87 0.48 9.84
N PHE A 819 -29.05 -0.30 9.13
CA PHE A 819 -27.85 0.18 8.47
C PHE A 819 -27.92 -0.09 6.96
N ASP A 820 -27.40 0.85 6.18
CA ASP A 820 -27.11 0.62 4.77
C ASP A 820 -25.97 -0.41 4.63
N THR A 821 -25.75 -0.92 3.40
CA THR A 821 -24.67 -1.87 3.10
C THR A 821 -23.33 -1.37 3.63
N ASN A 822 -22.66 -2.20 4.44
CA ASN A 822 -21.40 -1.88 5.10
C ASN A 822 -20.56 -3.14 5.33
N ILE A 823 -19.33 -2.95 5.84
CA ILE A 823 -18.35 -4.02 6.10
C ILE A 823 -18.05 -4.21 7.59
N GLY A 824 -18.84 -3.61 8.48
CA GLY A 824 -18.63 -3.68 9.93
C GLY A 824 -19.31 -4.92 10.53
N GLY A 825 -18.55 -5.80 11.17
CA GLY A 825 -19.06 -7.01 11.85
C GLY A 825 -18.61 -7.13 13.31
N LEU A 826 -19.07 -8.15 14.03
CA LEU A 826 -18.63 -8.42 15.40
C LEU A 826 -17.28 -9.15 15.49
N MET A 827 -16.96 -10.01 14.53
CA MET A 827 -15.71 -10.75 14.52
C MET A 827 -14.52 -9.86 14.09
N PRO A 828 -13.36 -9.88 14.77
CA PRO A 828 -12.17 -9.15 14.35
C PRO A 828 -11.64 -9.58 12.98
N PHE A 829 -11.07 -8.65 12.21
CA PHE A 829 -10.68 -8.87 10.81
C PHE A 829 -9.62 -9.96 10.63
N ILE A 830 -8.62 -10.00 11.51
CA ILE A 830 -7.57 -11.02 11.46
C ILE A 830 -8.16 -12.41 11.71
N LEU A 831 -9.08 -12.51 12.68
CA LEU A 831 -9.76 -13.76 12.97
C LEU A 831 -10.64 -14.21 11.77
N GLN A 832 -11.36 -13.28 11.14
CA GLN A 832 -12.10 -13.56 9.89
C GLN A 832 -11.16 -14.06 8.77
N SER A 833 -9.97 -13.48 8.64
CA SER A 833 -8.99 -13.86 7.62
C SER A 833 -8.46 -15.28 7.83
N VAL A 834 -8.10 -15.63 9.07
CA VAL A 834 -7.59 -16.97 9.41
C VAL A 834 -8.64 -18.05 9.16
N HIS A 835 -9.91 -17.77 9.46
CA HIS A 835 -11.04 -18.68 9.30
C HIS A 835 -11.70 -18.63 7.90
N ASN A 836 -11.24 -17.75 7.01
CA ASN A 836 -11.93 -17.45 5.73
C ASN A 836 -13.43 -17.18 5.94
N ASN A 837 -13.76 -16.39 6.95
CA ASN A 837 -15.11 -16.24 7.45
C ASN A 837 -15.49 -14.77 7.52
N PHE A 838 -15.45 -14.07 6.38
CA PHE A 838 -15.66 -12.62 6.35
C PHE A 838 -17.11 -12.20 6.62
N THR A 839 -17.25 -11.07 7.31
CA THR A 839 -18.52 -10.43 7.71
C THR A 839 -19.33 -9.99 6.49
N THR A 840 -20.65 -10.05 6.63
CA THR A 840 -21.59 -9.49 5.64
C THR A 840 -22.01 -8.04 5.97
N GLY A 841 -21.45 -7.48 7.04
CA GLY A 841 -21.93 -6.24 7.64
C GLY A 841 -23.13 -6.43 8.57
N ILE A 842 -23.15 -5.67 9.67
CA ILE A 842 -24.29 -5.55 10.59
C ILE A 842 -25.41 -4.81 9.85
N LYS A 843 -26.58 -5.42 9.80
CA LYS A 843 -27.77 -4.88 9.13
C LYS A 843 -28.71 -4.14 10.08
N GLN A 844 -28.76 -4.61 11.33
CA GLN A 844 -29.69 -4.10 12.32
C GLN A 844 -29.11 -4.25 13.73
N ILE A 845 -29.43 -3.31 14.61
CA ILE A 845 -29.21 -3.42 16.04
C ILE A 845 -30.50 -3.09 16.77
N VAL A 846 -30.92 -4.00 17.64
CA VAL A 846 -32.09 -3.85 18.51
C VAL A 846 -31.60 -3.68 19.94
N PHE A 847 -32.07 -2.62 20.59
CA PHE A 847 -31.82 -2.35 21.99
C PHE A 847 -33.09 -2.63 22.78
N SER A 848 -32.97 -3.37 23.89
CA SER A 848 -34.11 -3.68 24.76
C SER A 848 -33.72 -3.63 26.24
N ARG A 849 -34.71 -3.42 27.11
CA ARG A 849 -34.48 -3.39 28.55
C ARG A 849 -34.17 -4.79 29.09
N ALA A 850 -33.10 -4.90 29.88
CA ALA A 850 -32.67 -6.17 30.47
C ALA A 850 -32.70 -6.18 32.02
N GLY A 851 -33.71 -5.55 32.63
CA GLY A 851 -33.81 -5.42 34.09
C GLY A 851 -32.68 -4.62 34.75
N LYS A 852 -32.83 -4.23 36.03
CA LYS A 852 -31.83 -3.58 36.92
C LYS A 852 -30.64 -2.87 36.23
N GLY A 853 -30.88 -1.74 35.55
CA GLY A 853 -29.81 -0.91 34.97
C GLY A 853 -29.00 -1.56 33.82
N ARG A 854 -29.50 -2.64 33.21
CA ARG A 854 -28.84 -3.35 32.10
C ARG A 854 -29.50 -3.08 30.75
N LEU A 855 -28.71 -3.19 29.69
CA LEU A 855 -29.15 -2.98 28.30
C LEU A 855 -28.90 -4.26 27.49
N ALA A 856 -29.96 -4.87 26.95
CA ALA A 856 -29.82 -5.97 26.00
C ALA A 856 -29.61 -5.42 24.59
N ILE A 857 -28.71 -6.06 23.85
CA ILE A 857 -28.39 -5.76 22.47
C ILE A 857 -28.58 -7.04 21.66
N GLU A 858 -29.34 -6.95 20.58
CA GLU A 858 -29.38 -7.94 19.49
C GLU A 858 -28.79 -7.28 18.24
N MET A 859 -27.69 -7.83 17.72
CA MET A 859 -27.11 -7.40 16.45
C MET A 859 -27.35 -8.44 15.36
N VAL A 860 -27.92 -8.02 14.23
CA VAL A 860 -28.22 -8.88 13.09
C VAL A 860 -27.11 -8.77 12.05
N GLU A 861 -26.42 -9.88 11.80
CA GLU A 861 -25.31 -9.99 10.85
C GLU A 861 -25.54 -11.19 9.92
N GLY A 862 -25.76 -10.93 8.62
CA GLY A 862 -26.12 -11.99 7.68
C GLY A 862 -27.44 -12.67 8.05
N GLU A 863 -27.37 -13.95 8.40
CA GLU A 863 -28.50 -14.78 8.89
C GLU A 863 -28.47 -14.96 10.42
N TYR A 864 -27.43 -14.46 11.10
CA TYR A 864 -27.21 -14.66 12.52
C TYR A 864 -27.72 -13.47 13.35
N LYS A 865 -28.17 -13.80 14.57
CA LYS A 865 -28.57 -12.83 15.60
C LYS A 865 -27.67 -13.00 16.81
N HIS A 866 -26.91 -11.97 17.13
CA HIS A 866 -25.99 -11.95 18.26
C HIS A 866 -26.62 -11.21 19.42
N CYS A 867 -27.00 -11.94 20.46
CA CYS A 867 -27.68 -11.38 21.61
C CYS A 867 -26.75 -11.39 22.83
N PHE A 868 -26.56 -10.23 23.45
CA PHE A 868 -25.82 -10.10 24.70
C PHE A 868 -26.34 -8.93 25.54
N THR A 869 -26.02 -8.94 26.82
CA THR A 869 -26.45 -7.89 27.76
C THR A 869 -25.25 -7.05 28.18
N LEU A 870 -25.41 -5.75 28.29
CA LEU A 870 -24.42 -4.84 28.86
C LEU A 870 -24.77 -4.51 30.30
N ALA A 871 -23.76 -4.49 31.15
CA ALA A 871 -23.84 -4.15 32.56
C ALA A 871 -22.55 -3.45 33.01
N GLU A 872 -22.66 -2.47 33.91
CA GLU A 872 -21.50 -1.76 34.45
C GLU A 872 -20.62 -2.68 35.30
N ASP A 873 -19.32 -2.39 35.30
CA ASP A 873 -18.30 -3.00 36.16
C ASP A 873 -18.26 -4.55 36.17
N CYS A 874 -18.75 -5.19 35.12
CA CYS A 874 -18.69 -6.64 34.97
C CYS A 874 -18.62 -7.08 33.52
N TYR A 875 -18.19 -8.34 33.34
CA TYR A 875 -18.20 -9.03 32.06
C TYR A 875 -19.49 -9.85 31.93
N THR A 876 -20.13 -9.79 30.76
CA THR A 876 -21.29 -10.61 30.42
C THR A 876 -20.94 -11.61 29.33
N ALA A 877 -21.58 -12.77 29.35
CA ALA A 877 -21.35 -13.79 28.33
C ALA A 877 -22.06 -13.44 27.02
N ALA A 878 -21.40 -13.75 25.91
CA ALA A 878 -21.95 -13.68 24.56
C ALA A 878 -21.43 -14.86 23.75
N THR A 879 -22.25 -15.36 22.83
CA THR A 879 -21.83 -16.36 21.83
C THR A 879 -21.97 -15.72 20.46
N ILE A 880 -20.87 -15.67 19.71
CA ILE A 880 -20.79 -15.05 18.39
C ILE A 880 -20.62 -16.16 17.36
N THR A 881 -21.63 -16.32 16.50
CA THR A 881 -21.64 -17.33 15.44
C THR A 881 -21.52 -16.70 14.06
N GLN A 882 -20.43 -16.94 13.35
CA GLN A 882 -20.27 -16.42 12.00
C GLN A 882 -20.15 -17.58 11.02
N ARG A 883 -21.06 -17.64 10.03
CA ARG A 883 -21.11 -18.70 9.00
C ARG A 883 -20.96 -20.14 9.54
N GLY A 884 -21.40 -20.41 10.77
CA GLY A 884 -21.36 -21.71 11.43
C GLY A 884 -20.19 -21.93 12.39
N ASP A 885 -19.14 -21.10 12.35
CA ASP A 885 -18.10 -21.06 13.38
C ASP A 885 -18.63 -20.37 14.64
N VAL A 886 -18.43 -20.97 15.81
CA VAL A 886 -18.97 -20.47 17.09
C VAL A 886 -17.83 -20.03 18.01
N PHE A 887 -17.91 -18.82 18.54
CA PHE A 887 -16.93 -18.25 19.46
C PHE A 887 -17.57 -17.77 20.77
N GLU A 888 -16.98 -18.16 21.89
CA GLU A 888 -17.27 -17.58 23.19
C GLU A 888 -16.64 -16.20 23.30
N ALA A 889 -17.47 -15.24 23.71
CA ALA A 889 -17.05 -13.89 23.98
C ALA A 889 -17.48 -13.42 25.37
N ARG A 890 -16.75 -12.44 25.89
CA ARG A 890 -17.06 -11.74 27.13
C ARG A 890 -17.11 -10.26 26.85
N VAL A 891 -18.25 -9.64 27.17
CA VAL A 891 -18.55 -8.28 26.79
C VAL A 891 -18.51 -7.37 28.02
N THR A 892 -17.86 -6.22 27.90
CA THR A 892 -17.91 -5.13 28.87
C THR A 892 -18.40 -3.86 28.22
N VAL A 893 -18.93 -2.94 29.01
CA VAL A 893 -19.29 -1.60 28.56
C VAL A 893 -18.69 -0.53 29.46
N GLN A 894 -18.28 0.58 28.83
CA GLN A 894 -18.08 1.86 29.49
C GLN A 894 -18.93 2.92 28.81
N THR A 895 -19.38 3.91 29.58
CA THR A 895 -20.19 5.02 29.09
C THR A 895 -19.35 6.29 29.04
N GLU A 896 -19.66 7.16 28.08
CA GLU A 896 -19.01 8.47 27.94
C GLU A 896 -20.04 9.53 27.57
N ILE A 897 -19.90 10.72 28.16
CA ILE A 897 -20.55 11.95 27.70
C ILE A 897 -19.48 12.92 27.20
N SER A 898 -19.59 13.35 25.93
CA SER A 898 -18.64 14.30 25.34
C SER A 898 -18.81 15.71 25.91
N GLU A 899 -17.84 16.60 25.64
CA GLU A 899 -17.97 18.02 25.99
C GLU A 899 -19.18 18.69 25.29
N THR A 900 -19.57 18.17 24.12
CA THR A 900 -20.75 18.61 23.36
C THR A 900 -22.05 17.94 23.80
N GLY A 901 -22.01 17.05 24.81
CA GLY A 901 -23.19 16.37 25.37
C GLY A 901 -23.61 15.08 24.63
N GLU A 902 -22.80 14.58 23.70
CA GLU A 902 -23.07 13.32 23.00
C GLU A 902 -22.82 12.12 23.90
N LEU A 903 -23.77 11.19 23.94
CA LEU A 903 -23.68 9.96 24.72
C LEU A 903 -23.07 8.83 23.87
N SER A 904 -22.14 8.08 24.45
CA SER A 904 -21.49 6.95 23.79
C SER A 904 -21.38 5.71 24.67
N LEU A 905 -21.61 4.53 24.09
CA LEU A 905 -21.26 3.22 24.65
C LEU A 905 -19.95 2.75 24.03
N HIS A 906 -18.96 2.44 24.87
CA HIS A 906 -17.71 1.81 24.50
C HIS A 906 -17.80 0.35 24.92
N ILE A 907 -17.96 -0.54 23.96
CA ILE A 907 -18.15 -1.98 24.18
C ILE A 907 -16.86 -2.70 23.79
N ALA A 908 -16.33 -3.53 24.68
CA ALA A 908 -15.26 -4.46 24.35
C ALA A 908 -15.80 -5.88 24.41
N ALA A 909 -15.71 -6.62 23.31
CA ALA A 909 -16.05 -8.03 23.21
C ALA A 909 -14.77 -8.85 23.05
N HIS A 910 -14.30 -9.43 24.16
CA HIS A 910 -13.13 -10.30 24.21
C HIS A 910 -13.53 -11.68 23.68
N PHE A 911 -12.93 -12.13 22.58
CA PHE A 911 -13.11 -13.49 22.07
C PHE A 911 -12.18 -14.40 22.88
N ILE A 912 -12.67 -14.88 24.04
CA ILE A 912 -11.84 -15.45 25.12
C ILE A 912 -11.12 -16.75 24.76
N GLU A 913 -11.40 -17.31 23.58
CA GLU A 913 -10.72 -18.46 23.00
C GLU A 913 -9.61 -18.06 22.02
N THR A 914 -9.36 -16.76 21.84
CA THR A 914 -8.47 -16.22 20.82
C THR A 914 -7.69 -15.01 21.36
N PRO A 915 -6.63 -14.56 20.68
CA PRO A 915 -5.91 -13.35 21.09
C PRO A 915 -6.69 -12.04 20.88
N PHE A 916 -7.88 -12.08 20.27
CA PHE A 916 -8.51 -10.89 19.70
C PHE A 916 -9.67 -10.35 20.54
N THR A 917 -9.78 -9.02 20.56
CA THR A 917 -10.88 -8.29 21.17
C THR A 917 -11.50 -7.38 20.11
N ARG A 918 -12.84 -7.40 19.98
CA ARG A 918 -13.58 -6.42 19.19
C ARG A 918 -13.90 -5.21 20.05
N LEU A 919 -13.65 -4.02 19.54
CA LEU A 919 -13.97 -2.76 20.19
C LEU A 919 -15.05 -2.04 19.37
N LEU A 920 -16.12 -1.61 20.03
CA LEU A 920 -17.22 -0.88 19.41
C LEU A 920 -17.44 0.42 20.17
N ARG A 921 -17.58 1.52 19.45
CA ARG A 921 -18.09 2.77 20.03
C ARG A 921 -19.39 3.13 19.33
N ILE A 922 -20.49 3.08 20.08
CA ILE A 922 -21.83 3.47 19.62
C ILE A 922 -22.12 4.86 20.18
N THR A 923 -22.18 5.87 19.32
CA THR A 923 -22.47 7.27 19.68
C THR A 923 -23.85 7.67 19.20
N LEU A 924 -24.66 8.29 20.07
CA LEU A 924 -25.96 8.85 19.72
C LEU A 924 -25.72 10.23 19.09
N THR A 925 -25.82 10.34 17.76
CA THR A 925 -25.50 11.56 16.99
C THR A 925 -26.72 12.43 16.66
N GLY A 926 -27.89 12.10 17.20
CA GLY A 926 -29.16 12.80 17.04
C GLY A 926 -30.29 12.05 17.76
N GLU A 927 -31.54 12.47 17.61
CA GLU A 927 -32.69 11.77 18.25
C GLU A 927 -32.86 10.34 17.70
N ASP A 928 -32.69 10.16 16.38
CA ASP A 928 -33.00 8.91 15.67
C ASP A 928 -31.79 8.34 14.90
N THR A 929 -30.57 8.76 15.25
CA THR A 929 -29.35 8.29 14.57
C THR A 929 -28.29 7.82 15.54
N ILE A 930 -27.64 6.72 15.18
CA ILE A 930 -26.45 6.24 15.86
C ILE A 930 -25.28 6.17 14.89
N LYS A 931 -24.09 6.41 15.40
CA LYS A 931 -22.83 6.19 14.71
C LYS A 931 -22.10 5.06 15.43
N ILE A 932 -21.66 4.06 14.68
CA ILE A 932 -20.86 2.96 15.23
C ILE A 932 -19.48 3.03 14.63
N VAL A 933 -18.49 2.99 15.50
CA VAL A 933 -17.08 2.89 15.14
C VAL A 933 -16.60 1.53 15.61
N PHE A 934 -16.19 0.69 14.66
CA PHE A 934 -15.60 -0.61 14.90
C PHE A 934 -14.08 -0.48 14.94
N ASP A 935 -13.44 -1.06 15.94
CA ASP A 935 -11.99 -1.19 16.06
C ASP A 935 -11.68 -2.58 16.67
N GLU A 936 -10.41 -2.92 16.86
CA GLU A 936 -10.01 -4.20 17.43
C GLU A 936 -8.66 -4.14 18.12
N ASP A 937 -8.42 -5.10 19.00
CA ASP A 937 -7.14 -5.30 19.67
C ASP A 937 -6.66 -6.75 19.53
N PRO A 938 -5.42 -7.00 19.05
CA PRO A 938 -4.53 -6.06 18.37
C PRO A 938 -5.18 -5.34 17.19
N SER A 939 -4.83 -4.07 16.98
CA SER A 939 -5.35 -3.32 15.83
C SER A 939 -4.93 -4.00 14.52
N ILE A 940 -5.80 -3.93 13.50
CA ILE A 940 -5.54 -4.47 12.14
C ILE A 940 -4.14 -4.10 11.66
N ARG A 941 -3.73 -2.84 11.85
CA ARG A 941 -2.40 -2.36 11.47
C ARG A 941 -1.28 -3.14 12.16
N ALA A 942 -1.32 -3.23 13.49
CA ALA A 942 -0.27 -3.87 14.28
C ALA A 942 -0.19 -5.38 14.01
N ALA A 943 -1.35 -6.04 13.85
CA ALA A 943 -1.40 -7.44 13.45
C ALA A 943 -0.91 -7.65 12.01
N SER A 944 -1.23 -6.74 11.09
CA SER A 944 -0.75 -6.82 9.71
C SER A 944 0.75 -6.58 9.60
N GLU A 945 1.29 -5.60 10.33
CA GLU A 945 2.74 -5.35 10.43
C GLU A 945 3.45 -6.61 10.96
N MET A 946 2.95 -7.22 12.05
CA MET A 946 3.44 -8.50 12.58
C MET A 946 3.42 -9.63 11.52
N LEU A 947 2.30 -9.82 10.82
CA LEU A 947 2.17 -10.87 9.80
C LEU A 947 3.06 -10.60 8.56
N MET A 948 3.27 -9.33 8.20
CA MET A 948 4.18 -8.93 7.13
C MET A 948 5.65 -9.17 7.48
N GLU A 949 6.03 -9.03 8.75
CA GLU A 949 7.36 -9.38 9.26
C GLU A 949 7.59 -10.89 9.23
N LEU A 950 6.60 -11.69 9.66
CA LEU A 950 6.63 -13.17 9.59
C LEU A 950 6.84 -13.71 8.18
N THR A 951 6.14 -13.12 7.20
CA THR A 951 6.10 -13.62 5.82
C THR A 951 7.33 -13.20 5.00
N GLY A 952 8.22 -12.38 5.58
CA GLY A 952 9.40 -11.83 4.89
C GLY A 952 9.06 -10.88 3.73
N ILE A 953 7.79 -10.52 3.57
CA ILE A 953 7.28 -9.70 2.45
C ILE A 953 7.90 -8.30 2.49
N THR A 954 8.21 -7.76 3.67
CA THR A 954 8.93 -6.47 3.85
C THR A 954 10.34 -6.45 3.27
N ARG A 955 10.90 -7.60 2.89
CA ARG A 955 12.20 -7.76 2.22
C ARG A 955 12.08 -7.87 0.71
N MET A 956 10.87 -8.09 0.17
CA MET A 956 10.60 -7.98 -1.27
C MET A 956 10.70 -6.52 -1.66
N GLU A 957 11.53 -6.22 -2.65
CA GLU A 957 11.83 -4.85 -3.08
C GLU A 957 10.55 -4.06 -3.42
N VAL A 958 9.57 -4.73 -4.04
CA VAL A 958 8.25 -4.17 -4.35
C VAL A 958 7.48 -3.75 -3.09
N VAL A 959 7.41 -4.58 -2.05
CA VAL A 959 6.64 -4.25 -0.84
C VAL A 959 7.42 -3.33 0.11
N ARG A 960 8.74 -3.42 0.14
CA ARG A 960 9.61 -2.42 0.80
C ARG A 960 9.44 -1.03 0.18
N ASN A 961 9.26 -0.97 -1.14
CA ASN A 961 8.99 0.27 -1.87
C ASN A 961 7.53 0.75 -1.71
N MET A 962 6.60 -0.14 -1.36
CA MET A 962 5.20 0.19 -1.01
C MET A 962 4.98 0.53 0.47
N MET A 963 5.83 0.08 1.39
CA MET A 963 5.70 0.32 2.83
C MET A 963 5.67 1.81 3.24
N PRO A 964 6.43 2.72 2.61
CA PRO A 964 6.30 4.16 2.85
C PRO A 964 5.01 4.77 2.27
N LEU A 965 4.40 4.15 1.25
CA LEU A 965 3.12 4.57 0.66
C LEU A 965 1.95 4.28 1.61
N LEU A 966 2.03 3.19 2.41
CA LEU A 966 1.10 2.90 3.52
C LEU A 966 1.17 3.96 4.64
N LYS A 967 2.27 4.74 4.71
CA LYS A 967 2.49 5.78 5.73
C LYS A 967 2.00 7.18 5.31
N GLN A 968 1.59 7.41 4.06
CA GLN A 968 1.05 8.70 3.61
C GLN A 968 -0.36 8.98 4.16
N GLU A 969 -0.65 10.22 4.57
CA GLU A 969 -1.92 10.63 5.20
C GLU A 969 -3.20 10.28 4.39
N ARG A 970 -3.12 10.24 3.05
CA ARG A 970 -4.29 9.92 2.20
C ARG A 970 -4.57 8.43 2.09
N LEU A 971 -3.56 7.57 1.99
CA LEU A 971 -3.75 6.12 2.06
C LEU A 971 -4.06 5.69 3.50
N GLN A 972 -3.55 6.43 4.49
CA GLN A 972 -4.02 6.32 5.88
C GLN A 972 -5.51 6.63 6.00
N HIS A 973 -6.12 7.50 5.18
CA HIS A 973 -7.58 7.66 5.22
C HIS A 973 -8.28 6.40 4.73
N THR A 974 -7.91 5.83 3.58
CA THR A 974 -8.53 4.60 3.05
C THR A 974 -8.27 3.40 3.97
N LEU A 975 -7.04 3.23 4.46
CA LEU A 975 -6.69 2.22 5.47
C LEU A 975 -7.39 2.50 6.80
N ARG A 976 -7.53 3.75 7.26
CA ARG A 976 -8.32 4.09 8.47
C ARG A 976 -9.79 3.74 8.31
N THR A 977 -10.36 3.86 7.10
CA THR A 977 -11.74 3.40 6.82
C THR A 977 -11.89 1.88 6.99
N PHE A 978 -10.80 1.11 6.84
CA PHE A 978 -10.77 -0.34 7.04
C PHE A 978 -10.31 -0.77 8.44
N THR A 979 -9.29 -0.12 9.02
CA THR A 979 -8.83 -0.39 10.39
C THR A 979 -9.87 0.02 11.41
N THR A 980 -10.65 1.04 11.08
CA THR A 980 -11.68 1.61 11.92
C THR A 980 -12.93 1.88 11.09
N VAL A 981 -13.81 0.90 10.98
CA VAL A 981 -15.03 1.01 10.16
C VAL A 981 -16.02 1.91 10.88
N THR A 982 -16.53 2.94 10.21
CA THR A 982 -17.58 3.82 10.75
C THR A 982 -18.87 3.63 9.95
N VAL A 983 -19.96 3.29 10.62
CA VAL A 983 -21.29 3.13 10.01
C VAL A 983 -22.30 4.02 10.69
N GLN A 984 -23.30 4.48 9.94
CA GLN A 984 -24.38 5.31 10.45
C GLN A 984 -25.68 4.51 10.36
N GLY A 985 -26.35 4.37 11.50
CA GLY A 985 -27.65 3.70 11.62
C GLY A 985 -28.76 4.73 11.78
N LYS A 986 -29.94 4.41 11.24
CA LYS A 986 -31.16 5.20 11.39
C LYS A 986 -32.24 4.35 12.07
N LEU A 987 -33.00 4.98 12.97
CA LEU A 987 -34.11 4.37 13.69
C LEU A 987 -35.19 3.81 12.75
#